data_AF-A0A978TRY1-F1
#
_entry.id   AF-A0A978TRY1-F1
#
_cell.length_a   1.000
_cell.length_b   1.000
_cell.length_c   1.000
_cell.angle_alpha   90.00
_cell.angle_beta   90.00
_cell.angle_gamma   90.00
#
_symmetry.space_group_name_H-M   'P 1'
#
loop_
_entity.id
_entity.type
_entity.pdbx_description
1 polymer ?
#
loop_
_entity_poly.entity_id
_entity_poly.type
_entity_poly.pdbx_seq_one_letter_code
_entity_poly.pdbx_strand_id
1 'polypeptide(L)'
;MADYQYQVGGSLTLESPTYVWRQADEDLYRGLKAGEYCYVLNSRQMGKSSLRVRTMQRLQAEGVACAAIDLTRIGSQQVSLEQWYAGIVRNLWSSFNLTKKVNLRSWWREQDYLSSVQRLSEFIEDVILEEVSQNIVIFIDEIDSVLSLGFNVDDFFKLIRFCFNERASNRTYSRLSFALLGVASPADLVALLGTNSAENSTPTRNLGTPFNIGVPIELTGFHWRNMRPLCWGIERQARQPEVLLSEVYKWTRGQPFLTQKICKIVQTYEQQIAAGEESRVIENIVRSQIVENWGSQDEPEHLRTIRDRLLLGKYKDKLLHLYQKILRHGAIEFENTPEQLELRLTGLVVHSNGKLKVFNRVYAAVFDQAWLNPILEAEKATKPAPIEIVSLSLQLDGDLPISECGLDYIRLQQLLATQQWRDADLETRDLMLQAVNRHGAGDFRPEDFQHFPRTDLRTIDRLWNQASKGRFGFGIQARIWQEVRDRGGSDFQIKDRFGDRLEWRSRRFWKPYPSLNFTLDAPEGHLPMAWTGYSGNDSRVTELKIFFDRFATCDRDAANSSNPEADLLLPQKIDYTRLRYLLTAGQWQSANLETQRILLKIVDRVAENSWRLEDVGNLTDGDLHVLDRLWTQYSDGRFGFSIQQQIWQNLAIIRSTSQRIEQFIQLVGWRDSRHWKSWDCLTFSLKSPAGHLPSFVAPPAGGVSQSLLLSYFLGRWEECQKQQRNAATTLDRLPDFAGGIHCTPLKHFLLGQQWQAAEKETVEQILKIAGCPTPGQLSVEAIERLPCEALLGLDRLWVSATQSQSWIWLSFRNQPRHIWGKLLPALFAKLTNCYASDK
;
A
#
# COMPACT_ATOMS: atom_id res chain seq x y z
N MET A 1 -39.62 -32.77 18.41
CA MET A 1 -39.00 -31.43 18.25
C MET A 1 -37.68 -31.35 19.03
N ALA A 2 -36.77 -32.32 18.84
CA ALA A 2 -35.49 -32.36 19.56
C ALA A 2 -34.36 -31.57 18.84
N ASP A 3 -34.57 -31.14 17.59
CA ASP A 3 -33.52 -30.56 16.72
C ASP A 3 -33.75 -29.09 16.31
N TYR A 4 -34.53 -28.29 17.06
CA TYR A 4 -34.63 -26.86 16.75
C TYR A 4 -33.33 -26.15 17.16
N GLN A 5 -32.53 -25.73 16.19
CA GLN A 5 -31.25 -25.08 16.45
C GLN A 5 -31.15 -23.73 15.74
N TYR A 6 -30.82 -22.68 16.50
CA TYR A 6 -30.49 -21.38 15.92
C TYR A 6 -29.14 -21.42 15.21
N GLN A 7 -29.09 -20.82 14.02
CA GLN A 7 -27.88 -20.71 13.23
C GLN A 7 -27.44 -19.25 13.19
N VAL A 8 -26.23 -19.01 13.69
CA VAL A 8 -25.63 -17.68 13.81
C VAL A 8 -24.52 -17.59 12.78
N GLY A 9 -24.67 -16.68 11.82
CA GLY A 9 -23.76 -16.56 10.68
C GLY A 9 -24.05 -17.53 9.52
N GLY A 10 -23.49 -17.22 8.36
CA GLY A 10 -23.70 -17.97 7.12
C GLY A 10 -25.13 -17.89 6.57
N SER A 11 -25.41 -18.69 5.54
CA SER A 11 -26.74 -18.81 4.94
C SER A 11 -27.56 -19.88 5.64
N LEU A 12 -28.82 -19.60 5.94
CA LEU A 12 -29.77 -20.58 6.46
C LEU A 12 -30.15 -21.57 5.36
N THR A 13 -30.30 -22.84 5.74
CA THR A 13 -30.81 -23.88 4.84
C THR A 13 -32.28 -23.64 4.50
N LEU A 14 -32.75 -24.26 3.42
CA LEU A 14 -34.11 -24.12 2.91
C LEU A 14 -35.18 -24.59 3.90
N GLU A 15 -34.87 -25.66 4.63
CA GLU A 15 -35.76 -26.23 5.64
C GLU A 15 -35.54 -25.66 7.04
N SER A 16 -34.65 -24.68 7.19
CA SER A 16 -34.34 -24.10 8.50
C SER A 16 -35.61 -23.54 9.14
N PRO A 17 -36.03 -24.04 10.32
CA PRO A 17 -37.24 -23.60 11.00
C PRO A 17 -37.07 -22.21 11.63
N THR A 18 -35.85 -21.68 11.63
CA THR A 18 -35.50 -20.36 12.20
C THR A 18 -35.59 -19.23 11.16
N TYR A 19 -35.95 -19.53 9.92
CA TYR A 19 -36.12 -18.51 8.88
C TYR A 19 -37.35 -17.65 9.14
N VAL A 20 -37.17 -16.34 9.10
CA VAL A 20 -38.24 -15.35 9.27
C VAL A 20 -38.52 -14.69 7.93
N TRP A 21 -39.73 -14.90 7.41
CA TRP A 21 -40.19 -14.30 6.15
C TRP A 21 -40.35 -12.78 6.27
N ARG A 22 -39.91 -12.06 5.24
CA ARG A 22 -39.98 -10.59 5.13
C ARG A 22 -40.64 -10.19 3.82
N GLN A 23 -41.03 -8.93 3.71
CA GLN A 23 -41.60 -8.38 2.48
C GLN A 23 -40.63 -8.52 1.28
N ALA A 24 -39.32 -8.33 1.53
CA ALA A 24 -38.26 -8.53 0.54
C ALA A 24 -38.24 -9.92 -0.11
N ASP A 25 -38.67 -10.97 0.60
CA ASP A 25 -38.79 -12.33 0.06
C ASP A 25 -39.82 -12.41 -1.07
N GLU A 26 -40.90 -11.66 -0.95
CA GLU A 26 -41.96 -11.63 -1.94
C GLU A 26 -41.65 -10.64 -3.05
N ASP A 27 -41.10 -9.48 -2.72
CA ASP A 27 -40.75 -8.44 -3.70
C ASP A 27 -39.67 -8.93 -4.67
N LEU A 28 -38.59 -9.55 -4.16
CA LEU A 28 -37.53 -10.10 -5.00
C LEU A 28 -38.06 -11.23 -5.89
N TYR A 29 -38.85 -12.13 -5.32
CA TYR A 29 -39.43 -13.24 -6.07
C TYR A 29 -40.38 -12.76 -7.18
N ARG A 30 -41.29 -11.83 -6.88
CA ARG A 30 -42.22 -11.28 -7.88
C ARG A 30 -41.49 -10.50 -8.98
N GLY A 31 -40.51 -9.66 -8.60
CA GLY A 31 -39.71 -8.91 -9.57
C GLY A 31 -38.99 -9.83 -10.55
N LEU A 32 -38.25 -10.82 -10.03
CA LEU A 32 -37.51 -11.75 -10.87
C LEU A 32 -38.44 -12.65 -11.72
N LYS A 33 -39.59 -13.07 -11.17
CA LYS A 33 -40.60 -13.83 -11.92
C LYS A 33 -41.23 -13.01 -13.06
N ALA A 34 -41.36 -11.70 -12.88
CA ALA A 34 -41.84 -10.79 -13.92
C ALA A 34 -40.77 -10.47 -14.99
N GLY A 35 -39.54 -10.99 -14.86
CA GLY A 35 -38.44 -10.69 -15.77
C GLY A 35 -37.74 -9.36 -15.46
N GLU A 36 -37.97 -8.77 -14.28
CA GLU A 36 -37.26 -7.55 -13.88
C GLU A 36 -35.83 -7.85 -13.45
N TYR A 37 -34.94 -6.88 -13.65
CA TYR A 37 -33.63 -6.89 -12.99
C TYR A 37 -33.82 -6.40 -11.56
N CYS A 38 -33.15 -7.00 -10.58
CA CYS A 38 -33.29 -6.62 -9.18
C CYS A 38 -31.94 -6.43 -8.51
N TYR A 39 -31.88 -5.60 -7.46
CA TYR A 39 -30.70 -5.55 -6.60
C TYR A 39 -31.05 -5.45 -5.12
N VAL A 40 -30.27 -6.16 -4.30
CA VAL A 40 -30.39 -6.24 -2.83
C VAL A 40 -29.06 -5.76 -2.23
N LEU A 41 -28.92 -4.44 -2.06
CA LEU A 41 -27.73 -3.80 -1.52
C LEU A 41 -27.97 -3.41 -0.05
N ASN A 42 -27.29 -4.10 0.87
CA ASN A 42 -27.49 -3.89 2.30
C ASN A 42 -26.27 -4.31 3.13
N SER A 43 -26.24 -3.92 4.41
CA SER A 43 -25.16 -4.25 5.34
C SER A 43 -24.94 -5.76 5.48
N ARG A 44 -23.76 -6.13 5.99
CA ARG A 44 -23.44 -7.53 6.31
C ARG A 44 -24.46 -8.09 7.32
N GLN A 45 -24.64 -9.40 7.25
CA GLN A 45 -25.48 -10.16 8.18
C GLN A 45 -26.98 -9.79 8.25
N MET A 46 -27.50 -9.18 7.19
CA MET A 46 -28.95 -8.94 7.02
C MET A 46 -29.69 -10.12 6.36
N GLY A 47 -29.03 -11.25 6.12
CA GLY A 47 -29.65 -12.45 5.54
C GLY A 47 -29.88 -12.38 4.03
N LYS A 48 -29.04 -11.63 3.30
CA LYS A 48 -29.08 -11.54 1.82
C LYS A 48 -28.92 -12.91 1.15
N SER A 49 -27.90 -13.67 1.55
CA SER A 49 -27.62 -14.98 0.96
C SER A 49 -28.73 -16.01 1.28
N SER A 50 -29.34 -15.94 2.47
CA SER A 50 -30.51 -16.77 2.80
C SER A 50 -31.74 -16.42 1.94
N LEU A 51 -31.97 -15.12 1.69
CA LEU A 51 -33.00 -14.63 0.78
C LEU A 51 -32.76 -15.14 -0.66
N ARG A 52 -31.51 -15.06 -1.14
CA ARG A 52 -31.11 -15.58 -2.46
C ARG A 52 -31.43 -17.06 -2.61
N VAL A 53 -30.96 -17.89 -1.68
CA VAL A 53 -31.12 -19.35 -1.73
C VAL A 53 -32.59 -19.75 -1.79
N ARG A 54 -33.45 -19.12 -0.99
CA ARG A 54 -34.90 -19.40 -0.98
C ARG A 54 -35.60 -18.91 -2.25
N THR A 55 -35.27 -17.70 -2.70
CA THR A 55 -35.86 -17.13 -3.92
C THR A 55 -35.50 -17.99 -5.13
N MET A 56 -34.23 -18.39 -5.23
CA MET A 56 -33.74 -19.29 -6.27
C MET A 56 -34.50 -20.62 -6.27
N GLN A 57 -34.70 -21.24 -5.11
CA GLN A 57 -35.48 -22.49 -5.02
C GLN A 57 -36.93 -22.28 -5.46
N ARG A 58 -37.60 -21.20 -5.02
CA ARG A 58 -38.99 -20.90 -5.41
C ARG A 58 -39.12 -20.74 -6.92
N LEU A 59 -38.18 -20.04 -7.56
CA LEU A 59 -38.15 -19.86 -9.01
C LEU A 59 -37.89 -21.18 -9.74
N GLN A 60 -36.95 -21.99 -9.26
CA GLN A 60 -36.65 -23.31 -9.83
C GLN A 60 -37.83 -24.28 -9.73
N ALA A 61 -38.58 -24.25 -8.62
CA ALA A 61 -39.79 -25.05 -8.44
C ALA A 61 -40.89 -24.72 -9.46
N GLU A 62 -40.86 -23.52 -10.05
CA GLU A 62 -41.77 -23.07 -11.10
C GLU A 62 -41.16 -23.19 -12.52
N GLY A 63 -40.03 -23.88 -12.65
CA GLY A 63 -39.41 -24.15 -13.95
C GLY A 63 -38.51 -23.02 -14.47
N VAL A 64 -38.12 -22.05 -13.64
CA VAL A 64 -37.11 -21.04 -14.02
C VAL A 64 -35.71 -21.63 -13.84
N ALA A 65 -34.86 -21.50 -14.86
CA ALA A 65 -33.46 -21.88 -14.77
C ALA A 65 -32.67 -20.80 -14.00
N CYS A 66 -31.94 -21.19 -12.96
CA CYS A 66 -31.20 -20.24 -12.13
C CYS A 66 -29.72 -20.60 -12.04
N ALA A 67 -28.88 -19.57 -12.06
CA ALA A 67 -27.45 -19.66 -11.75
C ALA A 67 -27.09 -18.69 -10.62
N ALA A 68 -26.10 -19.05 -9.81
CA ALA A 68 -25.59 -18.20 -8.75
C ALA A 68 -24.07 -18.08 -8.87
N ILE A 69 -23.57 -16.85 -8.93
CA ILE A 69 -22.17 -16.51 -9.05
C ILE A 69 -21.76 -15.79 -7.78
N ASP A 70 -20.84 -16.39 -7.03
CA ASP A 70 -20.22 -15.75 -5.87
C ASP A 70 -18.90 -15.13 -6.29
N LEU A 71 -18.86 -13.80 -6.34
CA LEU A 71 -17.68 -13.08 -6.83
C LEU A 71 -16.50 -13.15 -5.86
N THR A 72 -16.70 -13.49 -4.58
CA THR A 72 -15.58 -13.71 -3.65
C THR A 72 -14.80 -14.99 -3.96
N ARG A 73 -15.46 -15.99 -4.55
CA ARG A 73 -14.82 -17.26 -4.94
C ARG A 73 -13.99 -17.17 -6.21
N ILE A 74 -14.24 -16.13 -7.01
CA ILE A 74 -13.63 -15.92 -8.33
C ILE A 74 -12.60 -14.78 -8.26
N GLY A 75 -12.83 -13.76 -7.42
CA GLY A 75 -11.94 -12.62 -7.23
C GLY A 75 -10.97 -12.80 -6.07
N SER A 76 -9.67 -12.91 -6.36
CA SER A 76 -8.59 -12.71 -5.39
C SER A 76 -7.67 -11.59 -5.89
N GLN A 77 -6.90 -10.93 -5.02
CA GLN A 77 -5.99 -9.84 -5.43
C GLN A 77 -4.95 -10.25 -6.48
N GLN A 78 -4.73 -11.55 -6.69
CA GLN A 78 -3.76 -12.12 -7.63
C GLN A 78 -4.41 -12.67 -8.91
N VAL A 79 -5.74 -12.59 -9.06
CA VAL A 79 -6.43 -13.11 -10.26
C VAL A 79 -6.20 -12.17 -11.44
N SER A 80 -5.98 -12.71 -12.63
CA SER A 80 -5.98 -11.90 -13.86
C SER A 80 -7.40 -11.60 -14.34
N LEU A 81 -7.56 -10.55 -15.16
CA LEU A 81 -8.85 -10.20 -15.78
C LEU A 81 -9.45 -11.40 -16.56
N GLU A 82 -8.62 -12.10 -17.33
CA GLU A 82 -9.06 -13.27 -18.10
C GLU A 82 -9.51 -14.42 -17.19
N GLN A 83 -8.73 -14.74 -16.15
CA GLN A 83 -9.08 -15.77 -15.18
C GLN A 83 -10.39 -15.47 -14.45
N TRP A 84 -10.64 -14.19 -14.17
CA TRP A 84 -11.88 -13.74 -13.53
C TRP A 84 -13.11 -13.99 -14.42
N TYR A 85 -13.09 -13.54 -15.68
CA TYR A 85 -14.17 -13.82 -16.64
C TYR A 85 -14.34 -15.32 -16.94
N ALA A 86 -13.23 -16.06 -17.07
CA ALA A 86 -13.27 -17.51 -17.24
C ALA A 86 -13.93 -18.20 -16.03
N GLY A 87 -13.71 -17.70 -14.82
CA GLY A 87 -14.35 -18.16 -13.60
C GLY A 87 -15.86 -17.91 -13.59
N ILE A 88 -16.33 -16.76 -14.09
CA ILE A 88 -17.75 -16.44 -14.26
C ILE A 88 -18.39 -17.42 -15.25
N VAL A 89 -17.80 -17.57 -16.45
CA VAL A 89 -18.29 -18.50 -17.48
C VAL A 89 -18.33 -19.94 -16.96
N ARG A 90 -17.29 -20.39 -16.25
CA ARG A 90 -17.26 -21.72 -15.63
C ARG A 90 -18.41 -21.94 -14.65
N ASN A 91 -18.74 -20.93 -13.82
CA ASN A 91 -19.87 -21.04 -12.88
C ASN A 91 -21.21 -21.11 -13.60
N LEU A 92 -21.40 -20.31 -14.66
CA LEU A 92 -22.60 -20.35 -15.48
C LEU A 92 -22.75 -21.70 -16.19
N TRP A 93 -21.67 -22.19 -16.82
CA TRP A 93 -21.60 -23.50 -17.46
C TRP A 93 -21.99 -24.65 -16.52
N SER A 94 -21.46 -24.62 -15.29
CA SER A 94 -21.79 -25.61 -14.28
C SER A 94 -23.23 -25.49 -13.78
N SER A 95 -23.73 -24.26 -13.59
CA SER A 95 -25.06 -24.01 -13.03
C SER A 95 -26.19 -24.43 -13.96
N PHE A 96 -26.01 -24.24 -15.27
CA PHE A 96 -27.00 -24.65 -16.28
C PHE A 96 -26.78 -26.07 -16.81
N ASN A 97 -25.91 -26.87 -16.16
CA ASN A 97 -25.62 -28.25 -16.51
C ASN A 97 -25.23 -28.45 -18.00
N LEU A 98 -24.42 -27.54 -18.54
CA LEU A 98 -23.99 -27.55 -19.94
C LEU A 98 -22.84 -28.53 -20.22
N THR A 99 -22.48 -29.35 -19.23
CA THR A 99 -21.35 -30.29 -19.25
C THR A 99 -21.39 -31.30 -20.40
N LYS A 100 -22.60 -31.73 -20.79
CA LYS A 100 -22.81 -32.71 -21.86
C LYS A 100 -23.00 -32.07 -23.23
N LYS A 101 -23.17 -30.75 -23.28
CA LYS A 101 -23.52 -30.01 -24.50
C LYS A 101 -22.33 -29.23 -25.06
N VAL A 102 -21.56 -28.58 -24.18
CA VAL A 102 -20.43 -27.73 -24.57
C VAL A 102 -19.19 -28.14 -23.78
N ASN A 103 -18.11 -28.45 -24.50
CA ASN A 103 -16.80 -28.58 -23.89
C ASN A 103 -16.23 -27.17 -23.63
N LEU A 104 -16.31 -26.74 -22.37
CA LEU A 104 -15.93 -25.38 -21.99
C LEU A 104 -14.47 -25.04 -22.35
N ARG A 105 -13.54 -26.00 -22.22
CA ARG A 105 -12.12 -25.74 -22.46
C ARG A 105 -11.81 -25.54 -23.94
N SER A 106 -12.44 -26.30 -24.82
CA SER A 106 -12.27 -26.10 -26.26
C SER A 106 -12.96 -24.81 -26.70
N TRP A 107 -14.21 -24.61 -26.28
CA TRP A 107 -14.97 -23.40 -26.60
C TRP A 107 -14.24 -22.11 -26.20
N TRP A 108 -13.68 -22.06 -24.98
CA TRP A 108 -12.95 -20.87 -24.51
C TRP A 108 -11.69 -20.57 -25.33
N ARG A 109 -10.97 -21.61 -25.79
CA ARG A 109 -9.73 -21.48 -26.59
C ARG A 109 -10.00 -21.13 -28.05
N GLU A 110 -11.07 -21.66 -28.62
CA GLU A 110 -11.48 -21.32 -29.99
C GLU A 110 -11.78 -19.82 -30.14
N GLN A 111 -12.19 -19.18 -29.03
CA GLN A 111 -12.47 -17.75 -28.94
C GLN A 111 -11.25 -16.90 -28.51
N ASP A 112 -10.02 -17.40 -28.68
CA ASP A 112 -8.82 -16.71 -28.19
C ASP A 112 -8.59 -15.32 -28.82
N TYR A 113 -9.21 -15.06 -29.97
CA TYR A 113 -9.19 -13.77 -30.68
C TYR A 113 -10.10 -12.70 -30.07
N LEU A 114 -11.00 -13.06 -29.14
CA LEU A 114 -11.93 -12.15 -28.47
C LEU A 114 -11.42 -11.70 -27.10
N SER A 115 -11.83 -10.49 -26.72
CA SER A 115 -11.60 -10.00 -25.35
C SER A 115 -12.39 -10.83 -24.33
N SER A 116 -11.93 -10.83 -23.07
CA SER A 116 -12.53 -11.64 -22.00
C SER A 116 -14.02 -11.34 -21.76
N VAL A 117 -14.43 -10.07 -21.90
CA VAL A 117 -15.84 -9.66 -21.77
C VAL A 117 -16.68 -10.10 -22.97
N GLN A 118 -16.12 -10.06 -24.19
CA GLN A 118 -16.81 -10.54 -25.39
C GLN A 118 -17.03 -12.05 -25.32
N ARG A 119 -16.06 -12.82 -24.82
CA ARG A 119 -16.26 -14.26 -24.58
C ARG A 119 -17.40 -14.52 -23.59
N LEU A 120 -17.52 -13.73 -22.52
CA LEU A 120 -18.68 -13.85 -21.63
C LEU A 120 -19.99 -13.47 -22.34
N SER A 121 -19.98 -12.42 -23.18
CA SER A 121 -21.15 -12.00 -23.96
C SER A 121 -21.63 -13.10 -24.91
N GLU A 122 -20.75 -13.64 -25.75
CA GLU A 122 -21.07 -14.73 -26.68
C GLU A 122 -21.45 -16.01 -25.92
N PHE A 123 -20.84 -16.29 -24.76
CA PHE A 123 -21.28 -17.43 -23.95
C PHE A 123 -22.72 -17.26 -23.45
N ILE A 124 -23.14 -16.04 -23.12
CA ILE A 124 -24.53 -15.77 -22.76
C ILE A 124 -25.43 -15.95 -23.98
N GLU A 125 -25.06 -15.36 -25.12
CA GLU A 125 -25.89 -15.32 -26.34
C GLU A 125 -25.97 -16.65 -27.09
N ASP A 126 -24.83 -17.23 -27.42
CA ASP A 126 -24.75 -18.37 -28.34
C ASP A 126 -24.81 -19.71 -27.60
N VAL A 127 -24.63 -19.71 -26.26
CA VAL A 127 -24.63 -20.95 -25.47
C VAL A 127 -25.77 -20.97 -24.47
N ILE A 128 -25.78 -20.06 -23.51
CA ILE A 128 -26.79 -20.09 -22.43
C ILE A 128 -28.18 -19.84 -23.02
N LEU A 129 -28.31 -18.80 -23.85
CA LEU A 129 -29.58 -18.46 -24.46
C LEU A 129 -30.01 -19.59 -25.42
N GLU A 130 -29.16 -20.14 -26.27
CA GLU A 130 -29.60 -21.22 -27.18
C GLU A 130 -29.99 -22.52 -26.44
N GLU A 131 -29.24 -22.91 -25.42
CA GLU A 131 -29.37 -24.25 -24.82
C GLU A 131 -30.38 -24.36 -23.68
N VAL A 132 -30.82 -23.22 -23.13
CA VAL A 132 -31.74 -23.14 -21.98
C VAL A 132 -33.05 -22.49 -22.42
N SER A 133 -34.09 -23.28 -22.70
CA SER A 133 -35.37 -22.74 -23.20
C SER A 133 -36.23 -22.04 -22.15
N GLN A 134 -35.94 -22.25 -20.85
CA GLN A 134 -36.69 -21.65 -19.74
C GLN A 134 -36.38 -20.16 -19.56
N ASN A 135 -37.17 -19.49 -18.71
CA ASN A 135 -36.76 -18.20 -18.14
C ASN A 135 -35.49 -18.40 -17.30
N ILE A 136 -34.56 -17.45 -17.39
CA ILE A 136 -33.22 -17.53 -16.82
C ILE A 136 -33.04 -16.41 -15.80
N VAL A 137 -32.57 -16.76 -14.61
CA VAL A 137 -32.18 -15.78 -13.58
C VAL A 137 -30.74 -16.04 -13.15
N ILE A 138 -29.89 -15.03 -13.31
CA ILE A 138 -28.48 -15.06 -12.87
C ILE A 138 -28.35 -14.19 -11.61
N PHE A 139 -28.09 -14.85 -10.47
CA PHE A 139 -27.77 -14.18 -9.22
C PHE A 139 -26.27 -13.89 -9.15
N ILE A 140 -25.89 -12.65 -8.90
CA ILE A 140 -24.51 -12.22 -8.66
C ILE A 140 -24.41 -11.79 -7.20
N ASP A 141 -23.73 -12.59 -6.38
CA ASP A 141 -23.58 -12.41 -4.94
C ASP A 141 -22.21 -11.79 -4.60
N GLU A 142 -22.16 -11.12 -3.45
CA GLU A 142 -20.99 -10.38 -2.96
C GLU A 142 -20.40 -9.41 -4.00
N ILE A 143 -21.25 -8.60 -4.65
CA ILE A 143 -20.83 -7.62 -5.66
C ILE A 143 -19.81 -6.60 -5.14
N ASP A 144 -19.71 -6.40 -3.82
CA ASP A 144 -18.68 -5.56 -3.21
C ASP A 144 -17.26 -6.13 -3.34
N SER A 145 -17.08 -7.41 -3.64
CA SER A 145 -15.74 -7.99 -3.83
C SER A 145 -14.99 -7.38 -5.01
N VAL A 146 -15.72 -6.85 -6.01
CA VAL A 146 -15.11 -6.20 -7.17
C VAL A 146 -14.32 -4.94 -6.80
N LEU A 147 -14.63 -4.32 -5.64
CA LEU A 147 -13.90 -3.16 -5.12
C LEU A 147 -12.45 -3.51 -4.70
N SER A 148 -12.13 -4.79 -4.54
CA SER A 148 -10.83 -5.27 -4.09
C SER A 148 -9.92 -5.77 -5.23
N LEU A 149 -10.40 -5.74 -6.48
CA LEU A 149 -9.66 -6.22 -7.64
C LEU A 149 -8.64 -5.17 -8.14
N GLY A 150 -7.48 -5.63 -8.60
CA GLY A 150 -6.40 -4.77 -9.13
C GLY A 150 -6.63 -4.30 -10.57
N PHE A 151 -7.82 -4.49 -11.14
CA PHE A 151 -8.17 -4.15 -12.52
C PHE A 151 -9.59 -3.60 -12.62
N ASN A 152 -9.89 -2.88 -13.71
CA ASN A 152 -11.20 -2.28 -13.97
C ASN A 152 -12.24 -3.35 -14.39
N VAL A 153 -13.45 -3.30 -13.83
CA VAL A 153 -14.57 -4.24 -14.08
C VAL A 153 -15.78 -3.58 -14.76
N ASP A 154 -15.62 -2.40 -15.33
CA ASP A 154 -16.71 -1.60 -15.89
C ASP A 154 -17.42 -2.32 -17.04
N ASP A 155 -16.64 -3.04 -17.84
CA ASP A 155 -17.16 -3.77 -19.00
C ASP A 155 -18.11 -4.91 -18.59
N PHE A 156 -17.95 -5.47 -17.38
CA PHE A 156 -18.88 -6.46 -16.83
C PHE A 156 -20.27 -5.83 -16.56
N PHE A 157 -20.30 -4.64 -15.95
CA PHE A 157 -21.57 -3.94 -15.71
C PHE A 157 -22.20 -3.42 -17.00
N LYS A 158 -21.38 -2.97 -17.96
CA LYS A 158 -21.85 -2.61 -19.31
C LYS A 158 -22.47 -3.81 -20.02
N LEU A 159 -21.91 -5.01 -19.87
CA LEU A 159 -22.48 -6.24 -20.44
C LEU A 159 -23.86 -6.57 -19.86
N ILE A 160 -24.05 -6.44 -18.55
CA ILE A 160 -25.38 -6.64 -17.91
C ILE A 160 -26.41 -5.66 -18.50
N ARG A 161 -26.02 -4.40 -18.69
CA ARG A 161 -26.86 -3.38 -19.32
C ARG A 161 -27.11 -3.66 -20.81
N PHE A 162 -26.10 -4.13 -21.53
CA PHE A 162 -26.23 -4.56 -22.92
C PHE A 162 -27.32 -5.64 -23.03
N CYS A 163 -27.25 -6.69 -22.20
CA CYS A 163 -28.27 -7.74 -22.17
C CYS A 163 -29.69 -7.21 -21.91
N PHE A 164 -29.83 -6.16 -21.10
CA PHE A 164 -31.13 -5.53 -20.85
C PHE A 164 -31.64 -4.76 -22.06
N ASN A 165 -30.76 -3.98 -22.71
CA ASN A 165 -31.13 -3.20 -23.88
C ASN A 165 -31.50 -4.10 -25.08
N GLU A 166 -30.80 -5.23 -25.24
CA GLU A 166 -31.09 -6.21 -26.29
C GLU A 166 -32.49 -6.84 -26.18
N ARG A 167 -33.20 -6.68 -25.06
CA ARG A 167 -34.60 -7.11 -24.95
C ARG A 167 -35.53 -6.40 -25.94
N ALA A 168 -35.16 -5.22 -26.43
CA ALA A 168 -35.95 -4.45 -27.40
C ALA A 168 -35.81 -4.98 -28.83
N SER A 169 -34.61 -5.42 -29.21
CA SER A 169 -34.23 -5.94 -30.53
C SER A 169 -34.40 -7.45 -30.63
N ASN A 170 -34.11 -8.17 -29.55
CA ASN A 170 -34.05 -9.62 -29.52
C ASN A 170 -34.88 -10.20 -28.36
N ARG A 171 -36.00 -10.86 -28.71
CA ARG A 171 -36.93 -11.44 -27.74
C ARG A 171 -36.30 -12.56 -26.90
N THR A 172 -35.20 -13.16 -27.33
CA THR A 172 -34.52 -14.18 -26.53
C THR A 172 -33.96 -13.58 -25.23
N TYR A 173 -33.54 -12.32 -25.22
CA TYR A 173 -33.04 -11.64 -24.03
C TYR A 173 -34.14 -11.30 -23.02
N SER A 174 -35.42 -11.26 -23.44
CA SER A 174 -36.54 -10.99 -22.53
C SER A 174 -36.69 -12.05 -21.44
N ARG A 175 -36.13 -13.25 -21.64
CA ARG A 175 -36.15 -14.33 -20.65
C ARG A 175 -34.97 -14.30 -19.68
N LEU A 176 -33.97 -13.44 -19.89
CA LEU A 176 -32.76 -13.36 -19.06
C LEU A 176 -32.86 -12.20 -18.07
N SER A 177 -32.84 -12.50 -16.78
CA SER A 177 -32.82 -11.50 -15.70
C SER A 177 -31.60 -11.63 -14.78
N PHE A 178 -31.16 -10.51 -14.23
CA PHE A 178 -30.06 -10.46 -13.26
C PHE A 178 -30.54 -9.99 -11.87
N ALA A 179 -29.97 -10.60 -10.83
CA ALA A 179 -30.15 -10.19 -9.44
C ALA A 179 -28.79 -9.87 -8.82
N LEU A 180 -28.55 -8.62 -8.43
CA LEU A 180 -27.28 -8.20 -7.81
C LEU A 180 -27.41 -8.14 -6.28
N LEU A 181 -26.55 -8.83 -5.54
CA LEU A 181 -26.54 -8.84 -4.08
C LEU A 181 -25.16 -8.49 -3.55
N GLY A 182 -25.10 -7.68 -2.48
CA GLY A 182 -23.83 -7.39 -1.80
C GLY A 182 -23.91 -6.22 -0.83
N VAL A 183 -22.73 -5.78 -0.39
CA VAL A 183 -22.52 -4.76 0.65
C VAL A 183 -21.87 -3.50 0.06
N ALA A 184 -22.51 -2.92 -0.94
CA ALA A 184 -22.04 -1.71 -1.60
C ALA A 184 -23.16 -0.68 -1.74
N SER A 185 -22.84 0.61 -1.82
CA SER A 185 -23.83 1.60 -2.24
C SER A 185 -23.89 1.63 -3.76
N PRO A 186 -25.03 2.03 -4.35
CA PRO A 186 -25.07 2.35 -5.78
C PRO A 186 -24.00 3.37 -6.16
N ALA A 187 -23.67 4.33 -5.29
CA ALA A 187 -22.64 5.34 -5.55
C ALA A 187 -21.22 4.73 -5.63
N ASP A 188 -20.87 3.76 -4.79
CA ASP A 188 -19.57 3.08 -4.84
C ASP A 188 -19.40 2.28 -6.13
N LEU A 189 -20.47 1.62 -6.56
CA LEU A 189 -20.49 0.84 -7.80
C LEU A 189 -20.56 1.73 -9.05
N VAL A 190 -21.12 2.94 -8.93
CA VAL A 190 -21.11 3.96 -10.00
C VAL A 190 -19.75 4.66 -10.09
N ALA A 191 -19.11 4.94 -8.95
CA ALA A 191 -17.77 5.57 -8.91
C ALA A 191 -16.68 4.70 -9.54
N LEU A 192 -16.84 3.37 -9.50
CA LEU A 192 -16.01 2.43 -10.25
C LEU A 192 -16.05 2.68 -11.77
N LEU A 193 -17.21 3.09 -12.32
CA LEU A 193 -17.48 3.25 -13.75
C LEU A 193 -16.86 4.52 -14.40
N GLY A 194 -15.93 5.18 -13.71
CA GLY A 194 -15.12 6.26 -14.27
C GLY A 194 -15.85 7.57 -14.60
N THR A 195 -17.08 7.81 -14.11
CA THR A 195 -17.84 9.04 -14.41
C THR A 195 -17.42 10.24 -13.53
N ASN A 196 -16.11 10.44 -13.35
CA ASN A 196 -15.55 11.65 -12.76
C ASN A 196 -14.93 12.53 -13.85
N SER A 197 -15.72 12.99 -14.82
CA SER A 197 -15.45 14.28 -15.45
C SER A 197 -15.96 15.36 -14.49
N ALA A 198 -15.11 15.69 -13.53
CA ALA A 198 -15.27 16.88 -12.70
C ALA A 198 -14.89 18.11 -13.52
N GLU A 199 -15.74 18.52 -14.47
CA GLU A 199 -15.77 19.86 -15.01
C GLU A 199 -17.11 20.07 -15.73
N ASN A 200 -17.83 21.10 -15.29
CA ASN A 200 -19.17 21.56 -15.69
C ASN A 200 -20.35 20.93 -14.93
N SER A 201 -20.79 21.74 -13.97
CA SER A 201 -22.12 21.84 -13.38
C SER A 201 -23.26 21.58 -14.38
N THR A 202 -23.73 20.34 -14.44
CA THR A 202 -25.13 19.95 -14.67
C THR A 202 -25.29 18.46 -14.32
N PRO A 203 -26.38 18.03 -13.65
CA PRO A 203 -26.58 16.63 -13.27
C PRO A 203 -27.03 15.83 -14.51
N THR A 204 -26.12 15.59 -15.44
CA THR A 204 -26.36 14.71 -16.58
C THR A 204 -26.36 13.26 -16.08
N ARG A 205 -27.56 12.69 -16.05
CA ARG A 205 -27.93 11.32 -15.67
C ARG A 205 -26.82 10.28 -15.90
N ASN A 206 -26.49 9.56 -14.83
CA ASN A 206 -25.84 8.24 -14.83
C ASN A 206 -26.39 7.36 -15.96
N LEU A 207 -25.75 7.28 -17.14
CA LEU A 207 -26.31 6.59 -18.31
C LEU A 207 -25.72 5.19 -18.55
N GLY A 208 -24.79 4.71 -17.71
CA GLY A 208 -24.06 3.45 -17.92
C GLY A 208 -24.29 2.31 -16.93
N THR A 209 -25.01 2.51 -15.81
CA THR A 209 -24.99 1.54 -14.71
C THR A 209 -26.22 0.62 -14.70
N PRO A 210 -26.09 -0.66 -14.29
CA PRO A 210 -27.24 -1.57 -14.16
C PRO A 210 -28.19 -1.18 -13.00
N PHE A 211 -27.76 -0.29 -12.10
CA PHE A 211 -28.58 0.20 -10.98
C PHE A 211 -29.68 1.16 -11.41
N ASN A 212 -29.63 1.67 -12.65
CA ASN A 212 -30.68 2.54 -13.20
C ASN A 212 -31.76 1.77 -13.97
N ILE A 213 -31.54 0.49 -14.27
CA ILE A 213 -32.49 -0.38 -14.98
C ILE A 213 -33.08 -1.45 -14.07
N GLY A 214 -32.49 -1.69 -12.89
CA GLY A 214 -32.97 -2.66 -11.91
C GLY A 214 -33.87 -2.06 -10.83
N VAL A 215 -34.73 -2.90 -10.26
CA VAL A 215 -35.62 -2.57 -9.14
C VAL A 215 -34.87 -2.77 -7.81
N PRO A 216 -34.79 -1.73 -6.94
CA PRO A 216 -34.23 -1.88 -5.61
C PRO A 216 -35.15 -2.74 -4.73
N ILE A 217 -34.57 -3.75 -4.06
CA ILE A 217 -35.27 -4.54 -3.05
C ILE A 217 -34.73 -4.16 -1.67
N GLU A 218 -35.57 -3.52 -0.86
CA GLU A 218 -35.19 -3.08 0.48
C GLU A 218 -35.22 -4.24 1.47
N LEU A 219 -34.05 -4.59 2.01
CA LEU A 219 -33.93 -5.67 2.99
C LEU A 219 -33.94 -5.14 4.43
N THR A 220 -35.09 -5.16 5.09
CA THR A 220 -35.22 -4.70 6.47
C THR A 220 -34.88 -5.80 7.49
N GLY A 221 -34.70 -5.39 8.76
CA GLY A 221 -34.71 -6.31 9.89
C GLY A 221 -36.07 -7.02 10.03
N PHE A 222 -36.11 -8.02 10.90
CA PHE A 222 -37.34 -8.75 11.21
C PHE A 222 -38.38 -7.84 11.84
N HIS A 223 -39.61 -7.92 11.32
CA HIS A 223 -40.75 -7.28 11.95
C HIS A 223 -41.28 -8.19 13.06
N TRP A 224 -41.68 -7.60 14.19
CA TRP A 224 -42.20 -8.32 15.36
C TRP A 224 -43.21 -9.42 15.00
N ARG A 225 -44.20 -9.08 14.16
CA ARG A 225 -45.27 -9.98 13.71
C ARG A 225 -44.78 -11.26 13.02
N ASN A 226 -43.59 -11.25 12.43
CA ASN A 226 -43.07 -12.37 11.65
C ASN A 226 -42.07 -13.22 12.45
N MET A 227 -41.65 -12.78 13.65
CA MET A 227 -40.61 -13.44 14.44
C MET A 227 -41.10 -14.68 15.20
N ARG A 228 -42.41 -14.97 15.21
CA ARG A 228 -43.01 -16.08 15.93
C ARG A 228 -42.32 -17.45 15.74
N PRO A 229 -41.80 -17.84 14.55
CA PRO A 229 -41.06 -19.10 14.41
C PRO A 229 -39.86 -19.22 15.37
N LEU A 230 -39.24 -18.10 15.72
CA LEU A 230 -38.15 -18.04 16.69
C LEU A 230 -38.59 -18.30 18.13
N CYS A 231 -39.88 -18.41 18.44
CA CYS A 231 -40.29 -18.84 19.78
C CYS A 231 -39.95 -20.31 20.03
N TRP A 232 -40.05 -21.17 19.00
CA TRP A 232 -39.95 -22.63 19.14
C TRP A 232 -38.64 -23.10 19.77
N GLY A 233 -37.53 -22.39 19.53
CA GLY A 233 -36.24 -22.76 20.11
C GLY A 233 -36.03 -22.35 21.56
N ILE A 234 -36.87 -21.46 22.09
CA ILE A 234 -36.79 -20.93 23.46
C ILE A 234 -37.99 -21.32 24.35
N GLU A 235 -38.91 -22.16 23.84
CA GLU A 235 -40.10 -22.61 24.57
C GLU A 235 -39.77 -23.31 25.89
N ARG A 236 -38.63 -23.99 25.99
CA ARG A 236 -38.23 -24.73 27.21
C ARG A 236 -37.66 -23.82 28.28
N GLN A 237 -37.21 -22.61 27.92
CA GLN A 237 -36.47 -21.71 28.78
C GLN A 237 -37.36 -20.70 29.50
N ALA A 238 -38.56 -20.38 28.98
CA ALA A 238 -39.50 -19.49 29.64
C ALA A 238 -40.93 -19.99 29.54
N ARG A 239 -41.75 -19.72 30.57
CA ARG A 239 -43.19 -19.99 30.55
C ARG A 239 -43.92 -19.14 29.50
N GLN A 240 -43.37 -17.98 29.16
CA GLN A 240 -43.90 -17.04 28.17
C GLN A 240 -42.83 -16.72 27.11
N PRO A 241 -42.56 -17.64 26.16
CA PRO A 241 -41.50 -17.47 25.16
C PRO A 241 -41.73 -16.27 24.24
N GLU A 242 -42.98 -15.87 24.02
CA GLU A 242 -43.32 -14.65 23.26
C GLU A 242 -42.91 -13.38 23.99
N VAL A 243 -43.08 -13.32 25.32
CA VAL A 243 -42.62 -12.17 26.13
C VAL A 243 -41.09 -12.10 26.10
N LEU A 244 -40.44 -13.25 26.26
CA LEU A 244 -38.98 -13.35 26.16
C LEU A 244 -38.46 -12.88 24.80
N LEU A 245 -39.08 -13.32 23.70
CA LEU A 245 -38.73 -12.89 22.34
C LEU A 245 -38.99 -11.39 22.12
N SER A 246 -40.02 -10.83 22.76
CA SER A 246 -40.27 -9.38 22.76
C SER A 246 -39.12 -8.60 23.40
N GLU A 247 -38.57 -9.10 24.51
CA GLU A 247 -37.39 -8.49 25.14
C GLU A 247 -36.15 -8.58 24.22
N VAL A 248 -35.94 -9.72 23.55
CA VAL A 248 -34.90 -9.84 22.53
C VAL A 248 -35.12 -8.80 21.41
N TYR A 249 -36.35 -8.67 20.90
CA TYR A 249 -36.69 -7.69 19.86
C TYR A 249 -36.45 -6.25 20.30
N LYS A 250 -36.73 -5.89 21.56
CA LYS A 250 -36.43 -4.55 22.10
C LYS A 250 -34.93 -4.23 22.03
N TRP A 251 -34.08 -5.23 22.26
CA TRP A 251 -32.63 -5.09 22.18
C TRP A 251 -32.10 -5.06 20.75
N THR A 252 -32.57 -5.96 19.88
CA THR A 252 -32.01 -6.16 18.53
C THR A 252 -32.72 -5.37 17.43
N ARG A 253 -33.95 -4.91 17.69
CA ARG A 253 -34.88 -4.35 16.68
C ARG A 253 -35.03 -5.25 15.45
N GLY A 254 -34.93 -6.56 15.65
CA GLY A 254 -35.06 -7.55 14.58
C GLY A 254 -33.85 -7.65 13.67
N GLN A 255 -32.67 -7.12 14.05
CA GLN A 255 -31.46 -7.36 13.27
C GLN A 255 -31.21 -8.89 13.22
N PRO A 256 -31.12 -9.52 12.02
CA PRO A 256 -31.24 -10.97 11.90
C PRO A 256 -30.20 -11.76 12.69
N PHE A 257 -28.93 -11.35 12.61
CA PHE A 257 -27.83 -12.05 13.26
C PHE A 257 -27.88 -11.96 14.79
N LEU A 258 -28.03 -10.76 15.36
CA LEU A 258 -28.15 -10.52 16.78
C LEU A 258 -29.37 -11.22 17.36
N THR A 259 -30.49 -11.21 16.62
CA THR A 259 -31.71 -11.89 17.05
C THR A 259 -31.47 -13.39 17.18
N GLN A 260 -30.90 -14.02 16.16
CA GLN A 260 -30.52 -15.43 16.20
C GLN A 260 -29.47 -15.72 17.28
N LYS A 261 -28.45 -14.86 17.43
CA LYS A 261 -27.37 -15.00 18.43
C LYS A 261 -27.91 -14.97 19.85
N ILE A 262 -28.74 -13.99 20.18
CA ILE A 262 -29.35 -13.90 21.51
C ILE A 262 -30.31 -15.06 21.73
N CYS A 263 -31.14 -15.43 20.76
CA CYS A 263 -32.02 -16.60 20.92
C CYS A 263 -31.23 -17.90 21.13
N LYS A 264 -30.07 -18.06 20.49
CA LYS A 264 -29.15 -19.18 20.70
C LYS A 264 -28.57 -19.19 22.12
N ILE A 265 -28.09 -18.04 22.61
CA ILE A 265 -27.54 -17.92 23.97
C ILE A 265 -28.62 -18.23 25.01
N VAL A 266 -29.84 -17.72 24.79
CA VAL A 266 -31.01 -18.00 25.63
C VAL A 266 -31.32 -19.50 25.59
N GLN A 267 -31.33 -20.13 24.42
CA GLN A 267 -31.58 -21.58 24.29
C GLN A 267 -30.58 -22.43 25.10
N THR A 268 -29.34 -21.97 25.23
CA THR A 268 -28.30 -22.64 26.02
C THR A 268 -28.27 -22.23 27.50
N TYR A 269 -29.17 -21.35 27.94
CA TYR A 269 -29.22 -20.87 29.32
C TYR A 269 -29.72 -21.97 30.25
N GLU A 270 -28.94 -22.30 31.29
CA GLU A 270 -29.16 -23.47 32.15
C GLU A 270 -30.41 -23.35 33.05
N GLN A 271 -30.81 -22.12 33.39
CA GLN A 271 -31.92 -21.88 34.33
C GLN A 271 -33.22 -21.52 33.60
N GLN A 272 -34.36 -22.03 34.08
CA GLN A 272 -35.65 -21.54 33.61
C GLN A 272 -35.88 -20.09 34.04
N ILE A 273 -36.31 -19.28 33.08
CA ILE A 273 -36.64 -17.88 33.26
C ILE A 273 -38.09 -17.80 33.78
N ALA A 274 -38.23 -17.28 35.00
CA ALA A 274 -39.52 -17.08 35.62
C ALA A 274 -40.30 -15.95 34.94
N ALA A 275 -41.64 -16.05 34.97
CA ALA A 275 -42.50 -15.00 34.43
C ALA A 275 -42.31 -13.69 35.20
N GLY A 276 -42.09 -12.59 34.47
CA GLY A 276 -41.77 -11.27 35.02
C GLY A 276 -40.27 -10.96 35.10
N GLU A 277 -39.40 -11.97 34.96
CA GLU A 277 -37.94 -11.82 35.02
C GLU A 277 -37.28 -11.70 33.63
N GLU A 278 -38.06 -11.86 32.54
CA GLU A 278 -37.55 -11.93 31.16
C GLU A 278 -36.71 -10.70 30.80
N SER A 279 -37.18 -9.50 31.12
CA SER A 279 -36.46 -8.25 30.81
C SER A 279 -35.12 -8.19 31.52
N ARG A 280 -35.07 -8.55 32.80
CA ARG A 280 -33.84 -8.51 33.61
C ARG A 280 -32.84 -9.56 33.12
N VAL A 281 -33.31 -10.77 32.83
CA VAL A 281 -32.45 -11.86 32.34
C VAL A 281 -31.90 -11.55 30.96
N ILE A 282 -32.72 -11.08 30.02
CA ILE A 282 -32.24 -10.70 28.68
C ILE A 282 -31.25 -9.53 28.75
N GLU A 283 -31.52 -8.52 29.56
CA GLU A 283 -30.55 -7.43 29.77
C GLU A 283 -29.22 -7.95 30.32
N ASN A 284 -29.24 -8.81 31.34
CA ASN A 284 -28.03 -9.41 31.90
C ASN A 284 -27.26 -10.26 30.87
N ILE A 285 -27.96 -11.07 30.08
CA ILE A 285 -27.36 -11.87 29.01
C ILE A 285 -26.71 -10.96 27.98
N VAL A 286 -27.43 -9.95 27.47
CA VAL A 286 -26.90 -9.03 26.46
C VAL A 286 -25.70 -8.25 27.00
N ARG A 287 -25.76 -7.76 28.24
CA ARG A 287 -24.64 -7.03 28.84
C ARG A 287 -23.40 -7.92 29.00
N SER A 288 -23.54 -9.04 29.69
CA SER A 288 -22.39 -9.89 30.05
C SER A 288 -21.77 -10.68 28.88
N GLN A 289 -22.57 -11.04 27.86
CA GLN A 289 -22.16 -11.93 26.77
C GLN A 289 -22.01 -11.24 25.41
N ILE A 290 -22.41 -9.96 25.29
CA ILE A 290 -22.36 -9.23 24.01
C ILE A 290 -21.76 -7.83 24.17
N VAL A 291 -22.11 -7.06 25.20
CA VAL A 291 -21.67 -5.66 25.35
C VAL A 291 -20.35 -5.53 26.12
N GLU A 292 -20.24 -6.20 27.26
CA GLU A 292 -19.03 -6.20 28.08
C GLU A 292 -17.94 -7.01 27.40
N ASN A 293 -16.74 -6.43 27.27
CA ASN A 293 -15.62 -7.07 26.57
C ASN A 293 -15.97 -7.56 25.15
N TRP A 294 -16.91 -6.88 24.49
CA TRP A 294 -17.43 -7.28 23.17
C TRP A 294 -16.31 -7.56 22.15
N GLY A 295 -15.19 -6.83 22.22
CA GLY A 295 -14.05 -6.99 21.32
C GLY A 295 -13.43 -8.40 21.34
N SER A 296 -13.46 -9.12 22.47
CA SER A 296 -12.97 -10.49 22.59
C SER A 296 -14.07 -11.55 22.52
N GLN A 297 -15.33 -11.17 22.74
CA GLN A 297 -16.49 -12.08 22.75
C GLN A 297 -17.26 -12.14 21.41
N ASP A 298 -16.90 -11.30 20.43
CA ASP A 298 -17.57 -11.20 19.15
C ASP A 298 -17.20 -12.36 18.21
N GLU A 299 -17.71 -13.55 18.54
CA GLU A 299 -17.63 -14.77 17.73
C GLU A 299 -19.05 -15.34 17.46
N PRO A 300 -19.41 -15.67 16.20
CA PRO A 300 -18.73 -15.22 14.98
C PRO A 300 -18.72 -13.69 14.86
N GLU A 301 -17.74 -13.15 14.13
CA GLU A 301 -17.50 -11.71 14.00
C GLU A 301 -18.70 -10.96 13.43
N HIS A 302 -19.06 -9.85 14.06
CA HIS A 302 -20.09 -8.91 13.61
C HIS A 302 -19.79 -7.50 14.07
N LEU A 303 -19.66 -7.30 15.38
CA LEU A 303 -19.34 -6.00 15.98
C LEU A 303 -17.94 -5.54 15.58
N ARG A 304 -16.96 -6.45 15.51
CA ARG A 304 -15.60 -6.15 15.02
C ARG A 304 -15.63 -5.69 13.56
N THR A 305 -16.44 -6.31 12.71
CA THR A 305 -16.61 -5.88 11.33
C THR A 305 -17.22 -4.48 11.22
N ILE A 306 -18.20 -4.14 12.06
CA ILE A 306 -18.78 -2.78 12.12
C ILE A 306 -17.71 -1.78 12.55
N ARG A 307 -16.96 -2.08 13.61
CA ARG A 307 -15.85 -1.25 14.11
C ARG A 307 -14.82 -1.00 13.02
N ASP A 308 -14.32 -2.05 12.40
CA ASP A 308 -13.24 -1.96 11.43
C ASP A 308 -13.67 -1.13 10.22
N ARG A 309 -14.94 -1.22 9.81
CA ARG A 309 -15.48 -0.38 8.73
C ARG A 309 -15.57 1.10 9.09
N LEU A 310 -15.90 1.42 10.35
CA LEU A 310 -15.88 2.81 10.84
C LEU A 310 -14.46 3.37 10.93
N LEU A 311 -13.49 2.54 11.33
CA LEU A 311 -12.13 2.98 11.66
C LEU A 311 -11.15 2.91 10.49
N LEU A 312 -11.37 2.02 9.51
CA LEU A 312 -10.49 1.78 8.36
C LEU A 312 -11.11 2.26 7.04
N GLY A 313 -12.34 2.80 7.08
CA GLY A 313 -13.08 3.24 5.90
C GLY A 313 -12.54 4.55 5.31
N LYS A 314 -12.78 4.75 4.01
CA LYS A 314 -12.39 5.94 3.22
C LYS A 314 -12.84 7.27 3.84
N TYR A 315 -13.93 7.25 4.61
CA TYR A 315 -14.56 8.43 5.23
C TYR A 315 -14.47 8.44 6.77
N LYS A 316 -13.53 7.71 7.37
CA LYS A 316 -13.36 7.52 8.82
C LYS A 316 -13.76 8.74 9.67
N ASP A 317 -13.06 9.86 9.52
CA ASP A 317 -13.32 11.09 10.29
C ASP A 317 -14.78 11.54 10.19
N LYS A 318 -15.32 11.59 8.96
CA LYS A 318 -16.69 12.05 8.72
C LYS A 318 -17.71 11.06 9.29
N LEU A 319 -17.46 9.75 9.19
CA LEU A 319 -18.32 8.70 9.74
C LEU A 319 -18.40 8.79 11.26
N LEU A 320 -17.25 8.96 11.94
CA LEU A 320 -17.20 9.10 13.40
C LEU A 320 -17.94 10.35 13.89
N HIS A 321 -17.79 11.48 13.20
CA HIS A 321 -18.51 12.71 13.53
C HIS A 321 -20.01 12.63 13.22
N LEU A 322 -20.41 12.01 12.11
CA LEU A 322 -21.82 11.73 11.79
C LEU A 322 -22.45 10.84 12.86
N TYR A 323 -21.75 9.78 13.26
CA TYR A 323 -22.22 8.88 14.30
C TYR A 323 -22.29 9.58 15.66
N GLN A 324 -21.33 10.45 16.00
CA GLN A 324 -21.40 11.28 17.20
C GLN A 324 -22.66 12.16 17.23
N LYS A 325 -23.01 12.79 16.09
CA LYS A 325 -24.25 13.57 15.97
C LYS A 325 -25.48 12.71 16.20
N ILE A 326 -25.54 11.50 15.62
CA ILE A 326 -26.65 10.57 15.82
C ILE A 326 -26.76 10.16 17.30
N LEU A 327 -25.65 9.86 17.98
CA LEU A 327 -25.67 9.51 19.40
C LEU A 327 -26.15 10.68 20.29
N ARG A 328 -25.80 11.93 19.95
CA ARG A 328 -26.20 13.12 20.72
C ARG A 328 -27.65 13.54 20.49
N HIS A 329 -28.11 13.50 19.24
CA HIS A 329 -29.45 13.96 18.85
C HIS A 329 -30.48 12.83 18.74
N GLY A 330 -30.05 11.58 18.89
CA GLY A 330 -30.86 10.37 18.70
C GLY A 330 -31.09 10.00 17.23
N ALA A 331 -31.22 11.00 16.34
CA ALA A 331 -31.32 10.85 14.90
C ALA A 331 -30.86 12.11 14.15
N ILE A 332 -30.53 11.97 12.87
CA ILE A 332 -30.25 13.09 11.94
C ILE A 332 -31.10 12.92 10.68
N GLU A 333 -31.33 14.01 9.93
CA GLU A 333 -32.02 13.93 8.64
C GLU A 333 -31.20 13.13 7.61
N PHE A 334 -31.87 12.31 6.80
CA PHE A 334 -31.25 11.54 5.74
C PHE A 334 -31.29 12.32 4.43
N GLU A 335 -30.14 12.87 4.07
CA GLU A 335 -29.93 13.71 2.88
C GLU A 335 -29.26 12.92 1.75
N ASN A 336 -29.06 11.62 1.93
CA ASN A 336 -28.48 10.70 0.95
C ASN A 336 -27.06 11.09 0.51
N THR A 337 -26.26 11.68 1.42
CA THR A 337 -24.85 11.99 1.15
C THR A 337 -24.01 10.71 1.11
N PRO A 338 -22.85 10.70 0.41
CA PRO A 338 -21.97 9.53 0.36
C PRO A 338 -21.58 8.99 1.74
N GLU A 339 -21.29 9.88 2.70
CA GLU A 339 -20.91 9.47 4.06
C GLU A 339 -22.09 8.90 4.85
N GLN A 340 -23.31 9.41 4.62
CA GLN A 340 -24.52 8.86 5.23
C GLN A 340 -24.85 7.46 4.66
N LEU A 341 -24.66 7.26 3.36
CA LEU A 341 -24.77 5.96 2.71
C LEU A 341 -23.74 4.96 3.23
N GLU A 342 -22.48 5.38 3.34
CA GLU A 342 -21.40 4.54 3.88
C GLU A 342 -21.66 4.17 5.34
N LEU A 343 -22.09 5.13 6.17
CA LEU A 343 -22.47 4.85 7.55
C LEU A 343 -23.63 3.84 7.62
N ARG A 344 -24.61 3.92 6.72
CA ARG A 344 -25.71 2.95 6.63
C ARG A 344 -25.21 1.55 6.24
N LEU A 345 -24.24 1.46 5.34
CA LEU A 345 -23.67 0.17 4.91
C LEU A 345 -22.90 -0.55 6.00
N THR A 346 -22.36 0.16 6.98
CA THR A 346 -21.81 -0.48 8.20
C THR A 346 -22.86 -1.36 8.90
N GLY A 347 -24.16 -1.04 8.75
CA GLY A 347 -25.25 -1.69 9.46
C GLY A 347 -25.46 -1.14 10.87
N LEU A 348 -24.65 -0.17 11.31
CA LEU A 348 -24.78 0.48 12.62
C LEU A 348 -26.04 1.34 12.73
N VAL A 349 -26.40 2.00 11.63
CA VAL A 349 -27.53 2.93 11.55
C VAL A 349 -28.55 2.45 10.52
N VAL A 350 -29.79 2.86 10.71
CA VAL A 350 -30.91 2.54 9.81
C VAL A 350 -31.61 3.83 9.38
N HIS A 351 -32.06 3.86 8.12
CA HIS A 351 -32.93 4.90 7.61
C HIS A 351 -34.38 4.56 7.96
N SER A 352 -35.08 5.47 8.64
CA SER A 352 -36.47 5.28 9.05
C SER A 352 -37.14 6.65 9.17
N ASN A 353 -38.26 6.83 8.47
CA ASN A 353 -39.06 8.07 8.45
C ASN A 353 -38.23 9.31 8.08
N GLY A 354 -37.40 9.21 7.03
CA GLY A 354 -36.56 10.32 6.57
C GLY A 354 -35.33 10.60 7.43
N LYS A 355 -35.08 9.81 8.49
CA LYS A 355 -33.98 10.04 9.43
C LYS A 355 -33.05 8.84 9.55
N LEU A 356 -31.78 9.11 9.80
CA LEU A 356 -30.79 8.12 10.23
C LEU A 356 -30.73 8.07 11.75
N LYS A 357 -30.83 6.85 12.31
CA LYS A 357 -30.73 6.57 13.74
C LYS A 357 -29.95 5.29 13.98
N VAL A 358 -29.42 5.10 15.19
CA VAL A 358 -28.79 3.82 15.57
C VAL A 358 -29.80 2.68 15.42
N PHE A 359 -29.38 1.59 14.77
CA PHE A 359 -30.31 0.54 14.37
C PHE A 359 -30.95 -0.16 15.58
N ASN A 360 -30.18 -0.44 16.64
CA ASN A 360 -30.68 -1.14 17.81
C ASN A 360 -29.94 -0.78 19.11
N ARG A 361 -30.44 -1.26 20.25
CA ARG A 361 -29.89 -0.93 21.57
C ARG A 361 -28.55 -1.60 21.85
N VAL A 362 -28.31 -2.80 21.30
CA VAL A 362 -27.02 -3.49 21.43
C VAL A 362 -25.92 -2.61 20.83
N TYR A 363 -26.13 -2.11 19.61
CA TYR A 363 -25.17 -1.23 18.95
C TYR A 363 -24.96 0.08 19.71
N ALA A 364 -26.04 0.70 20.20
CA ALA A 364 -25.94 1.93 20.98
C ALA A 364 -25.17 1.72 22.30
N ALA A 365 -25.22 0.52 22.87
CA ALA A 365 -24.50 0.16 24.10
C ALA A 365 -23.03 -0.21 23.84
N VAL A 366 -22.73 -0.82 22.69
CA VAL A 366 -21.36 -1.21 22.31
C VAL A 366 -20.57 -0.01 21.77
N PHE A 367 -21.16 0.74 20.86
CA PHE A 367 -20.58 1.91 20.21
C PHE A 367 -21.19 3.17 20.83
N ASP A 368 -21.02 3.34 22.13
CA ASP A 368 -21.55 4.48 22.88
C ASP A 368 -20.60 5.69 22.84
N GLN A 369 -20.90 6.73 23.61
CA GLN A 369 -20.02 7.90 23.73
C GLN A 369 -18.68 7.55 24.41
N ALA A 370 -18.67 6.59 25.35
CA ALA A 370 -17.44 6.20 26.06
C ALA A 370 -16.48 5.45 25.13
N TRP A 371 -16.99 4.69 24.17
CA TRP A 371 -16.23 4.08 23.10
C TRP A 371 -15.73 5.12 22.08
N LEU A 372 -16.59 6.08 21.71
CA LEU A 372 -16.30 7.04 20.63
C LEU A 372 -15.38 8.19 21.05
N ASN A 373 -15.52 8.71 22.27
CA ASN A 373 -14.80 9.90 22.73
C ASN A 373 -13.27 9.72 22.70
N PRO A 374 -12.67 8.63 23.21
CA PRO A 374 -11.22 8.44 23.15
C PRO A 374 -10.69 8.37 21.72
N ILE A 375 -11.49 7.85 20.77
CA ILE A 375 -11.13 7.76 19.36
C ILE A 375 -11.11 9.15 18.73
N LEU A 376 -12.14 9.96 18.98
CA LEU A 376 -12.22 11.34 18.51
C LEU A 376 -11.21 12.27 19.19
N GLU A 377 -10.90 12.04 20.47
CA GLU A 377 -9.87 12.77 21.20
C GLU A 377 -8.47 12.42 20.67
N ALA A 378 -8.20 11.15 20.40
CA ALA A 378 -6.99 10.74 19.70
C ALA A 378 -6.89 11.40 18.31
N GLU A 379 -7.98 11.48 17.54
CA GLU A 379 -8.00 12.18 16.24
C GLU A 379 -7.80 13.70 16.33
N LYS A 380 -8.26 14.32 17.42
CA LYS A 380 -8.02 15.75 17.69
C LYS A 380 -6.59 16.01 18.13
N ALA A 381 -6.01 15.10 18.90
CA ALA A 381 -4.61 15.17 19.32
C ALA A 381 -3.64 14.95 18.13
N THR A 382 -4.08 14.28 17.06
CA THR A 382 -3.32 14.07 15.82
C THR A 382 -3.53 15.14 14.74
N LYS A 383 -4.39 16.15 14.96
CA LYS A 383 -4.55 17.32 14.08
C LYS A 383 -3.99 18.59 14.74
N PRO A 384 -2.77 19.06 14.37
CA PRO A 384 -2.31 20.35 14.85
C PRO A 384 -3.13 21.49 14.24
N ALA A 385 -3.30 22.57 14.99
CA ALA A 385 -3.82 23.84 14.50
C ALA A 385 -2.96 24.36 13.32
N PRO A 386 -3.53 25.10 12.34
CA PRO A 386 -2.82 25.52 11.14
C PRO A 386 -1.89 26.70 11.43
N ILE A 387 -0.77 26.48 12.14
CA ILE A 387 0.33 27.44 12.27
C ILE A 387 1.66 26.63 12.32
N GLU A 388 2.59 26.96 11.41
CA GLU A 388 3.97 26.43 11.26
C GLU A 388 4.16 24.98 10.77
N ILE A 389 3.62 24.61 9.60
CA ILE A 389 3.93 23.30 8.96
C ILE A 389 5.20 23.34 8.08
N VAL A 390 5.69 24.53 7.71
CA VAL A 390 6.83 24.67 6.77
C VAL A 390 8.19 24.42 7.43
N SER A 391 8.30 24.54 8.77
CA SER A 391 9.59 24.46 9.47
C SER A 391 10.01 23.04 9.90
N LEU A 392 9.07 22.12 10.10
CA LEU A 392 9.36 20.73 10.54
C LEU A 392 9.58 19.73 9.40
N SER A 393 9.07 20.01 8.19
CA SER A 393 9.39 19.18 7.01
C SER A 393 10.86 19.30 6.60
N LEU A 394 11.51 20.44 6.91
CA LEU A 394 12.93 20.71 6.62
C LEU A 394 13.92 20.06 7.62
N GLN A 395 13.44 19.47 8.72
CA GLN A 395 14.30 18.87 9.76
C GLN A 395 14.39 17.34 9.72
N LEU A 396 13.49 16.68 8.96
CA LEU A 396 13.49 15.22 8.77
C LEU A 396 14.13 14.79 7.43
N ASP A 397 14.78 15.72 6.71
CA ASP A 397 15.55 15.53 5.46
C ASP A 397 16.90 14.82 5.67
N GLY A 398 16.93 13.77 6.49
CA GLY A 398 18.01 12.80 6.45
C GLY A 398 17.64 11.69 5.48
N ASP A 399 18.41 11.49 4.40
CA ASP A 399 18.22 10.38 3.45
C ASP A 399 17.98 9.06 4.21
N LEU A 400 16.79 8.48 4.03
CA LEU A 400 16.44 7.21 4.65
C LEU A 400 17.27 6.09 4.00
N PRO A 401 17.84 5.15 4.78
CA PRO A 401 18.55 4.01 4.23
C PRO A 401 17.65 3.22 3.28
N ILE A 402 18.20 2.73 2.18
CA ILE A 402 17.43 1.95 1.20
C ILE A 402 17.02 0.61 1.81
N SER A 403 15.74 0.31 1.71
CA SER A 403 15.14 -0.93 2.16
C SER A 403 15.79 -2.16 1.50
N GLU A 404 16.15 -3.19 2.28
CA GLU A 404 16.67 -4.47 1.77
C GLU A 404 15.60 -5.24 0.97
N CYS A 405 14.32 -4.95 1.22
CA CYS A 405 13.16 -5.59 0.60
C CYS A 405 12.27 -4.64 -0.22
N GLY A 406 12.69 -3.38 -0.43
CA GLY A 406 12.00 -2.43 -1.32
C GLY A 406 10.80 -1.71 -0.70
N LEU A 407 10.74 -1.58 0.62
CA LEU A 407 9.72 -0.85 1.36
C LEU A 407 9.81 0.67 1.18
N ASP A 408 8.65 1.31 1.14
CA ASP A 408 8.51 2.76 1.12
C ASP A 408 8.14 3.28 2.51
N TYR A 409 9.05 4.05 3.11
CA TYR A 409 8.90 4.60 4.44
C TYR A 409 8.27 6.00 4.48
N ILE A 410 7.94 6.60 3.33
CA ILE A 410 7.44 7.98 3.24
C ILE A 410 6.19 8.16 4.09
N ARG A 411 5.26 7.19 4.06
CA ARG A 411 4.04 7.25 4.85
C ARG A 411 4.33 7.20 6.36
N LEU A 412 5.21 6.29 6.79
CA LEU A 412 5.64 6.22 8.19
C LEU A 412 6.33 7.52 8.63
N GLN A 413 7.22 8.07 7.80
CA GLN A 413 7.91 9.33 8.05
C GLN A 413 6.92 10.49 8.20
N GLN A 414 5.91 10.59 7.33
CA GLN A 414 4.87 11.62 7.41
C GLN A 414 4.01 11.50 8.67
N LEU A 415 3.61 10.28 9.03
CA LEU A 415 2.82 10.03 10.24
C LEU A 415 3.62 10.38 11.50
N LEU A 416 4.91 10.02 11.54
CA LEU A 416 5.80 10.37 12.63
C LEU A 416 6.11 11.87 12.70
N ALA A 417 6.32 12.53 11.55
CA ALA A 417 6.52 13.98 11.46
C ALA A 417 5.31 14.77 11.97
N THR A 418 4.11 14.28 11.67
CA THR A 418 2.84 14.86 12.12
C THR A 418 2.40 14.36 13.50
N GLN A 419 3.26 13.62 14.21
CA GLN A 419 3.02 13.07 15.54
C GLN A 419 1.74 12.21 15.66
N GLN A 420 1.36 11.56 14.56
CA GLN A 420 0.26 10.59 14.53
C GLN A 420 0.73 9.23 15.02
N TRP A 421 1.16 9.17 16.30
CA TRP A 421 1.86 8.02 16.89
C TRP A 421 1.11 6.69 16.75
N ARG A 422 -0.22 6.72 16.85
CA ARG A 422 -1.05 5.51 16.70
C ARG A 422 -1.04 4.99 15.26
N ASP A 423 -1.24 5.88 14.28
CA ASP A 423 -1.25 5.49 12.87
C ASP A 423 0.16 5.12 12.39
N ALA A 424 1.20 5.78 12.90
CA ALA A 424 2.59 5.41 12.68
C ALA A 424 2.90 3.99 13.22
N ASP A 425 2.32 3.61 14.36
CA ASP A 425 2.53 2.29 14.96
C ASP A 425 1.83 1.18 14.15
N LEU A 426 0.64 1.46 13.61
CA LEU A 426 -0.04 0.58 12.67
C LEU A 426 0.73 0.43 11.35
N GLU A 427 1.17 1.54 10.76
CA GLU A 427 1.99 1.55 9.55
C GLU A 427 3.31 0.78 9.76
N THR A 428 3.92 0.91 10.95
CA THR A 428 5.12 0.16 11.31
C THR A 428 4.89 -1.34 11.27
N ARG A 429 3.77 -1.83 11.81
CA ARG A 429 3.40 -3.26 11.73
C ARG A 429 3.21 -3.70 10.28
N ASP A 430 2.54 -2.90 9.47
CA ASP A 430 2.29 -3.23 8.07
C ASP A 430 3.60 -3.29 7.26
N LEU A 431 4.51 -2.33 7.45
CA LEU A 431 5.84 -2.35 6.87
C LEU A 431 6.65 -3.58 7.32
N MET A 432 6.53 -3.97 8.59
CA MET A 432 7.19 -5.17 9.09
C MET A 432 6.63 -6.46 8.47
N LEU A 433 5.32 -6.56 8.25
CA LEU A 433 4.71 -7.69 7.54
C LEU A 433 5.12 -7.74 6.07
N GLN A 434 5.23 -6.58 5.42
CA GLN A 434 5.75 -6.47 4.06
C GLN A 434 7.22 -6.92 3.99
N ALA A 435 8.05 -6.56 4.97
CA ALA A 435 9.47 -6.90 5.01
C ALA A 435 9.74 -8.41 4.96
N VAL A 436 8.80 -9.20 5.47
CA VAL A 436 8.87 -10.66 5.52
C VAL A 436 7.96 -11.34 4.48
N ASN A 437 7.47 -10.60 3.47
CA ASN A 437 6.59 -11.08 2.40
C ASN A 437 5.25 -11.68 2.89
N ARG A 438 4.66 -11.12 3.95
CA ARG A 438 3.40 -11.57 4.58
C ARG A 438 2.27 -10.55 4.46
N HIS A 439 2.05 -10.03 3.26
CA HIS A 439 0.96 -9.08 2.97
C HIS A 439 -0.40 -9.66 3.37
N GLY A 440 -1.12 -9.00 4.29
CA GLY A 440 -2.47 -9.40 4.70
C GLY A 440 -2.57 -10.64 5.60
N ALA A 441 -1.45 -11.17 6.11
CA ALA A 441 -1.48 -12.24 7.12
C ALA A 441 -1.75 -11.67 8.53
N GLY A 442 -2.56 -12.37 9.34
CA GLY A 442 -3.03 -11.85 10.64
C GLY A 442 -1.95 -11.71 11.73
N ASP A 443 -0.92 -12.56 11.73
CA ASP A 443 0.13 -12.59 12.76
C ASP A 443 1.51 -13.00 12.19
N PHE A 444 2.58 -12.52 12.83
CA PHE A 444 3.96 -12.97 12.62
C PHE A 444 4.16 -14.39 13.14
N ARG A 445 5.03 -15.15 12.48
CA ARG A 445 5.53 -16.43 12.95
C ARG A 445 6.92 -16.27 13.55
N PRO A 446 7.34 -17.10 14.51
CA PRO A 446 8.69 -17.06 15.08
C PRO A 446 9.83 -17.07 14.04
N GLU A 447 9.63 -17.76 12.91
CA GLU A 447 10.62 -17.85 11.82
C GLU A 447 10.76 -16.54 11.04
N ASP A 448 9.70 -15.73 10.95
CA ASP A 448 9.72 -14.45 10.23
C ASP A 448 10.69 -13.47 10.87
N PHE A 449 10.80 -13.48 12.21
CA PHE A 449 11.74 -12.65 12.96
C PHE A 449 13.21 -13.07 12.78
N GLN A 450 13.48 -14.33 12.42
CA GLN A 450 14.85 -14.80 12.18
C GLN A 450 15.41 -14.27 10.85
N HIS A 451 14.54 -14.06 9.86
CA HIS A 451 14.88 -13.62 8.52
C HIS A 451 14.57 -12.14 8.26
N PHE A 452 14.21 -11.38 9.31
CA PHE A 452 13.86 -9.98 9.16
C PHE A 452 15.05 -9.16 8.58
N PRO A 453 14.84 -8.35 7.53
CA PRO A 453 15.90 -7.57 6.91
C PRO A 453 16.46 -6.48 7.85
N ARG A 454 17.79 -6.33 7.88
CA ARG A 454 18.47 -5.56 8.94
C ARG A 454 18.32 -4.05 8.76
N THR A 455 18.45 -3.59 7.53
CA THR A 455 18.40 -2.18 7.13
C THR A 455 16.99 -1.63 7.33
N ASP A 456 15.97 -2.45 7.06
CA ASP A 456 14.57 -2.10 7.24
C ASP A 456 14.22 -1.90 8.72
N LEU A 457 14.67 -2.82 9.56
CA LEU A 457 14.47 -2.74 11.01
C LEU A 457 15.16 -1.52 11.62
N ARG A 458 16.38 -1.20 11.16
CA ARG A 458 17.13 0.00 11.57
C ARG A 458 16.51 1.29 11.08
N THR A 459 15.95 1.29 9.88
CA THR A 459 15.31 2.48 9.30
C THR A 459 14.04 2.83 10.07
N ILE A 460 13.22 1.84 10.38
CA ILE A 460 12.04 2.02 11.23
C ILE A 460 12.44 2.50 12.63
N ASP A 461 13.44 1.87 13.25
CA ASP A 461 13.92 2.27 14.58
C ASP A 461 14.46 3.72 14.60
N ARG A 462 15.25 4.11 13.60
CA ARG A 462 15.78 5.48 13.45
C ARG A 462 14.66 6.50 13.31
N LEU A 463 13.65 6.22 12.47
CA LEU A 463 12.51 7.10 12.25
C LEU A 463 11.74 7.35 13.56
N TRP A 464 11.45 6.28 14.30
CA TRP A 464 10.80 6.38 15.61
C TRP A 464 11.64 7.14 16.62
N ASN A 465 12.94 6.87 16.69
CA ASN A 465 13.86 7.53 17.61
C ASN A 465 13.94 9.04 17.32
N GLN A 466 14.12 9.43 16.06
CA GLN A 466 14.23 10.84 15.66
C GLN A 466 12.94 11.63 15.94
N ALA A 467 11.80 11.11 15.50
CA ALA A 467 10.52 11.79 15.69
C ALA A 467 10.17 11.94 17.17
N SER A 468 10.50 10.94 17.99
CA SER A 468 10.21 10.93 19.44
C SER A 468 11.28 11.58 20.30
N LYS A 469 12.34 12.16 19.70
CA LYS A 469 13.50 12.73 20.40
C LYS A 469 14.19 11.74 21.34
N GLY A 470 14.35 10.50 20.87
CA GLY A 470 15.06 9.43 21.57
C GLY A 470 14.22 8.68 22.60
N ARG A 471 12.89 8.79 22.58
CA ARG A 471 12.00 8.14 23.56
C ARG A 471 11.42 6.80 23.11
N PHE A 472 11.15 6.65 21.83
CA PHE A 472 10.50 5.47 21.22
C PHE A 472 11.37 4.82 20.15
N GLY A 473 11.19 3.52 19.92
CA GLY A 473 12.00 2.72 18.99
C GLY A 473 12.31 1.32 19.52
N PHE A 474 12.56 0.39 18.60
CA PHE A 474 12.99 -0.99 18.87
C PHE A 474 14.32 -1.07 19.62
N GLY A 475 15.27 -0.16 19.37
CA GLY A 475 16.55 -0.15 20.08
C GLY A 475 16.39 0.18 21.56
N ILE A 476 15.47 1.08 21.89
CA ILE A 476 15.13 1.42 23.28
C ILE A 476 14.43 0.25 23.95
N GLN A 477 13.50 -0.41 23.25
CA GLN A 477 12.87 -1.63 23.72
C GLN A 477 13.88 -2.76 23.95
N ALA A 478 14.84 -2.96 23.04
CA ALA A 478 15.88 -3.97 23.16
C ALA A 478 16.77 -3.73 24.40
N ARG A 479 17.13 -2.47 24.68
CA ARG A 479 17.86 -2.09 25.91
C ARG A 479 17.06 -2.46 27.15
N ILE A 480 15.79 -2.07 27.21
CA ILE A 480 14.91 -2.36 28.35
C ILE A 480 14.71 -3.87 28.53
N TRP A 481 14.62 -4.63 27.43
CA TRP A 481 14.54 -6.08 27.46
C TRP A 481 15.78 -6.71 28.12
N GLN A 482 17.00 -6.27 27.77
CA GLN A 482 18.22 -6.75 28.41
C GLN A 482 18.30 -6.35 29.89
N GLU A 483 17.99 -5.10 30.24
CA GLU A 483 17.97 -4.63 31.63
C GLU A 483 17.06 -5.49 32.53
N VAL A 484 15.94 -5.95 31.99
CA VAL A 484 14.98 -6.80 32.69
C VAL A 484 15.43 -8.26 32.75
N ARG A 485 16.14 -8.74 31.72
CA ARG A 485 16.72 -10.08 31.62
C ARG A 485 17.89 -10.26 32.60
N ASP A 486 18.75 -9.26 32.74
CA ASP A 486 19.94 -9.30 33.62
C ASP A 486 19.59 -9.43 35.10
N ARG A 487 18.35 -9.08 35.48
CA ARG A 487 17.81 -9.30 36.84
C ARG A 487 17.45 -10.76 37.14
N GLY A 488 17.57 -11.66 36.16
CA GLY A 488 17.29 -13.09 36.28
C GLY A 488 15.81 -13.45 36.42
N GLY A 489 15.50 -14.74 36.34
CA GLY A 489 14.14 -15.28 36.44
C GLY A 489 13.70 -16.05 35.20
N SER A 490 12.49 -16.60 35.24
CA SER A 490 11.90 -17.31 34.09
C SER A 490 11.54 -16.35 32.96
N ASP A 491 11.48 -16.87 31.73
CA ASP A 491 11.09 -16.15 30.52
C ASP A 491 9.74 -15.38 30.71
N PHE A 492 8.78 -15.95 31.46
CA PHE A 492 7.52 -15.29 31.82
C PHE A 492 7.70 -14.08 32.75
N GLN A 493 8.58 -14.17 33.75
CA GLN A 493 8.86 -13.07 34.68
C GLN A 493 9.61 -11.93 34.00
N ILE A 494 10.47 -12.25 33.03
CA ILE A 494 11.17 -11.26 32.19
C ILE A 494 10.15 -10.52 31.32
N LYS A 495 9.25 -11.23 30.63
CA LYS A 495 8.17 -10.63 29.84
C LYS A 495 7.28 -9.71 30.68
N ASP A 496 6.85 -10.15 31.86
CA ASP A 496 5.96 -9.37 32.71
C ASP A 496 6.60 -8.07 33.19
N ARG A 497 7.86 -8.13 33.66
CA ARG A 497 8.61 -6.93 34.05
C ARG A 497 8.88 -5.99 32.87
N PHE A 498 9.08 -6.54 31.67
CA PHE A 498 9.21 -5.76 30.45
C PHE A 498 7.91 -5.00 30.14
N GLY A 499 6.78 -5.70 30.17
CA GLY A 499 5.45 -5.09 30.01
C GLY A 499 5.12 -4.06 31.08
N ASP A 500 5.50 -4.30 32.34
CA ASP A 500 5.32 -3.35 33.44
C ASP A 500 6.19 -2.10 33.24
N ARG A 501 7.44 -2.26 32.77
CA ARG A 501 8.40 -1.17 32.54
C ARG A 501 8.00 -0.24 31.38
N LEU A 502 7.36 -0.80 30.35
CA LEU A 502 6.80 -0.07 29.22
C LEU A 502 5.36 0.41 29.48
N GLU A 503 4.78 0.09 30.63
CA GLU A 503 3.35 0.29 30.93
C GLU A 503 2.37 -0.32 29.92
N TRP A 504 2.81 -1.35 29.19
CA TRP A 504 1.93 -2.24 28.42
C TRP A 504 1.12 -3.17 29.33
N ARG A 505 1.55 -3.32 30.58
CA ARG A 505 0.89 -4.11 31.62
C ARG A 505 0.63 -3.26 32.86
N SER A 506 -0.52 -3.45 33.50
CA SER A 506 -0.89 -2.80 34.75
C SER A 506 -1.69 -3.77 35.62
N ARG A 507 -1.42 -3.80 36.93
CA ARG A 507 -2.09 -4.69 37.90
C ARG A 507 -2.10 -6.17 37.47
N ARG A 508 -1.02 -6.64 36.83
CA ARG A 508 -0.85 -7.99 36.26
C ARG A 508 -1.66 -8.28 34.99
N PHE A 509 -2.33 -7.30 34.39
CA PHE A 509 -3.07 -7.46 33.14
C PHE A 509 -2.46 -6.64 32.01
N TRP A 510 -2.34 -7.23 30.82
CA TRP A 510 -1.91 -6.52 29.62
C TRP A 510 -3.01 -5.58 29.14
N LYS A 511 -2.65 -4.32 28.88
CA LYS A 511 -3.58 -3.30 28.40
C LYS A 511 -4.00 -3.64 26.96
N PRO A 512 -5.30 -3.58 26.62
CA PRO A 512 -5.74 -3.63 25.23
C PRO A 512 -5.05 -2.55 24.40
N TYR A 513 -4.62 -2.87 23.17
CA TYR A 513 -3.92 -1.93 22.30
C TYR A 513 -4.60 -0.53 22.17
N PRO A 514 -5.94 -0.42 22.02
CA PRO A 514 -6.60 0.88 21.95
C PRO A 514 -6.49 1.73 23.24
N SER A 515 -6.11 1.14 24.37
CA SER A 515 -5.95 1.80 25.67
C SER A 515 -4.51 2.19 26.01
N LEU A 516 -3.57 1.99 25.07
CA LEU A 516 -2.18 2.43 25.19
C LEU A 516 -2.05 3.95 25.06
N ASN A 517 -0.95 4.51 25.58
CA ASN A 517 -0.71 5.95 25.56
C ASN A 517 0.04 6.34 24.28
N PHE A 518 -0.66 6.92 23.31
CA PHE A 518 -0.10 7.37 22.03
C PHE A 518 0.32 8.85 22.06
N THR A 519 0.94 9.28 23.15
CA THR A 519 1.48 10.63 23.31
C THR A 519 2.96 10.56 23.65
N LEU A 520 3.67 11.69 23.47
CA LEU A 520 5.07 11.79 23.88
C LEU A 520 5.25 11.60 25.40
N ASP A 521 4.20 11.74 26.22
CA ASP A 521 4.30 11.56 27.67
C ASP A 521 4.40 10.09 28.10
N ALA A 522 4.21 9.14 27.18
CA ALA A 522 4.32 7.71 27.46
C ALA A 522 5.76 7.30 27.88
N PRO A 523 5.93 6.22 28.66
CA PRO A 523 7.25 5.75 29.11
C PRO A 523 8.22 5.50 27.96
N GLU A 524 9.53 5.64 28.21
CA GLU A 524 10.55 5.26 27.23
C GLU A 524 10.36 3.82 26.74
N GLY A 525 10.42 3.64 25.42
CA GLY A 525 10.21 2.36 24.74
C GLY A 525 8.75 1.94 24.57
N HIS A 526 7.77 2.77 24.97
CA HIS A 526 6.34 2.41 24.89
C HIS A 526 5.85 2.12 23.46
N LEU A 527 6.46 2.70 22.44
CA LEU A 527 6.17 2.48 21.03
C LEU A 527 7.46 2.13 20.26
N PRO A 528 7.37 1.41 19.14
CA PRO A 528 6.17 0.79 18.54
C PRO A 528 5.72 -0.53 19.21
N MET A 529 4.41 -0.83 19.22
CA MET A 529 3.80 -1.99 19.90
C MET A 529 2.93 -2.89 19.00
N ALA A 530 2.35 -2.36 17.91
CA ALA A 530 1.36 -3.08 17.10
C ALA A 530 1.88 -4.42 16.51
N TRP A 531 3.21 -4.53 16.30
CA TRP A 531 3.86 -5.74 15.77
C TRP A 531 3.73 -6.98 16.67
N THR A 532 3.42 -6.80 17.95
CA THR A 532 3.27 -7.91 18.92
C THR A 532 1.94 -8.66 18.78
N GLY A 533 1.03 -8.24 17.89
CA GLY A 533 -0.24 -8.88 17.59
C GLY A 533 -1.33 -8.67 18.67
N TYR A 534 -2.57 -8.42 18.24
CA TYR A 534 -3.66 -7.92 19.10
C TYR A 534 -4.24 -8.92 20.13
N SER A 535 -3.58 -10.05 20.37
CA SER A 535 -4.00 -11.02 21.36
C SER A 535 -3.36 -10.70 22.71
N GLY A 536 -4.15 -10.28 23.69
CA GLY A 536 -3.76 -10.23 25.11
C GLY A 536 -3.49 -11.61 25.73
N ASN A 537 -3.02 -12.58 24.93
CA ASN A 537 -2.69 -13.93 25.38
C ASN A 537 -1.22 -14.02 25.83
N ASP A 538 -1.05 -14.78 26.90
CA ASP A 538 0.17 -14.95 27.68
C ASP A 538 1.36 -15.60 26.92
N SER A 539 1.23 -15.93 25.63
CA SER A 539 2.12 -16.90 24.96
C SER A 539 3.22 -16.34 24.03
N ARG A 540 3.41 -15.02 23.90
CA ARG A 540 4.38 -14.45 22.94
C ARG A 540 5.80 -14.23 23.48
N VAL A 541 6.16 -14.85 24.60
CA VAL A 541 7.51 -14.72 25.18
C VAL A 541 8.60 -15.15 24.18
N THR A 542 8.34 -16.21 23.44
CA THR A 542 9.25 -16.75 22.42
C THR A 542 9.47 -15.77 21.26
N GLU A 543 8.42 -15.06 20.83
CA GLU A 543 8.51 -14.07 19.74
C GLU A 543 9.31 -12.83 20.16
N LEU A 544 9.03 -12.28 21.35
CA LEU A 544 9.79 -11.15 21.91
C LEU A 544 11.28 -11.50 22.06
N LYS A 545 11.57 -12.71 22.54
CA LYS A 545 12.93 -13.23 22.69
C LYS A 545 13.64 -13.33 21.34
N ILE A 546 13.04 -13.99 20.35
CA ILE A 546 13.64 -14.16 19.01
C ILE A 546 13.86 -12.79 18.34
N PHE A 547 12.88 -11.88 18.45
CA PHE A 547 12.99 -10.55 17.85
C PHE A 547 14.12 -9.72 18.45
N PHE A 548 14.21 -9.62 19.78
CA PHE A 548 15.26 -8.82 20.43
C PHE A 548 16.63 -9.50 20.41
N ASP A 549 16.69 -10.83 20.39
CA ASP A 549 17.95 -11.55 20.15
C ASP A 549 18.46 -11.28 18.72
N ARG A 550 17.57 -11.27 17.72
CA ARG A 550 17.91 -10.88 16.34
C ARG A 550 18.39 -9.43 16.28
N PHE A 551 17.68 -8.50 16.91
CA PHE A 551 18.08 -7.09 16.99
C PHE A 551 19.49 -6.95 17.61
N ALA A 552 19.77 -7.66 18.71
CA ALA A 552 21.08 -7.64 19.37
C ALA A 552 22.22 -8.27 18.56
N THR A 553 21.94 -9.25 17.68
CA THR A 553 22.95 -9.78 16.74
C THR A 553 23.28 -8.80 15.60
N CYS A 554 22.33 -7.95 15.21
CA CYS A 554 22.57 -6.92 14.19
C CYS A 554 23.60 -5.88 14.63
N ASP A 555 23.68 -5.58 15.93
CA ASP A 555 24.66 -4.64 16.50
C ASP A 555 26.03 -5.26 16.78
N ARG A 556 26.11 -6.58 17.01
CA ARG A 556 27.39 -7.29 17.19
C ARG A 556 28.12 -7.60 15.89
N ASP A 557 27.40 -7.91 14.80
CA ASP A 557 28.01 -8.20 13.50
C ASP A 557 28.60 -6.94 12.82
N ALA A 558 28.02 -5.76 13.07
CA ALA A 558 28.52 -4.48 12.57
C ALA A 558 29.88 -4.08 13.17
N ALA A 559 30.23 -4.61 14.34
CA ALA A 559 31.52 -4.39 14.98
C ALA A 559 32.63 -5.35 14.48
N ASN A 560 32.26 -6.45 13.82
CA ASN A 560 33.20 -7.53 13.44
C ASN A 560 33.28 -7.83 11.93
N SER A 561 32.44 -7.24 11.08
CA SER A 561 32.62 -7.28 9.62
C SER A 561 33.39 -6.05 9.15
N SER A 562 34.73 -6.11 9.23
CA SER A 562 35.61 -5.21 8.50
C SER A 562 35.51 -5.52 6.99
N ASN A 563 34.56 -4.88 6.32
CA ASN A 563 34.55 -4.78 4.86
C ASN A 563 34.87 -3.32 4.48
N PRO A 564 36.05 -3.00 3.91
CA PRO A 564 36.52 -1.63 3.73
C PRO A 564 35.77 -0.78 2.68
N GLU A 565 34.69 -1.29 2.08
CA GLU A 565 33.89 -0.56 1.08
C GLU A 565 32.55 -0.02 1.62
N ALA A 566 32.22 -0.27 2.90
CA ALA A 566 30.94 0.14 3.49
C ALA A 566 30.93 1.56 4.09
N ASP A 567 32.02 2.32 3.96
CA ASP A 567 32.18 3.66 4.55
C ASP A 567 31.95 4.80 3.53
N LEU A 568 31.13 4.55 2.51
CA LEU A 568 31.08 5.38 1.30
C LEU A 568 29.65 5.84 0.94
N LEU A 569 28.92 6.41 1.91
CA LEU A 569 27.66 7.12 1.64
C LEU A 569 27.53 8.37 2.51
N LEU A 570 27.91 9.51 1.94
CA LEU A 570 27.43 10.84 2.29
C LEU A 570 27.15 11.61 0.99
N PRO A 571 26.26 12.63 1.01
CA PRO A 571 25.19 12.81 0.05
C PRO A 571 25.74 13.25 -1.30
N GLN A 572 25.75 12.34 -2.28
CA GLN A 572 25.55 12.78 -3.65
C GLN A 572 24.10 13.29 -3.71
N LYS A 573 23.87 14.40 -4.41
CA LYS A 573 22.51 14.93 -4.65
C LYS A 573 21.57 13.86 -5.25
N ILE A 574 22.15 12.79 -5.82
CA ILE A 574 21.48 11.68 -6.49
C ILE A 574 22.06 10.36 -5.97
N ASP A 575 21.23 9.53 -5.33
CA ASP A 575 21.59 8.18 -4.88
C ASP A 575 21.29 7.11 -5.95
N TYR A 576 22.31 6.33 -6.31
CA TYR A 576 22.27 5.28 -7.34
C TYR A 576 22.16 3.86 -6.78
N THR A 577 22.12 3.71 -5.45
CA THR A 577 22.21 2.41 -4.78
C THR A 577 21.01 1.52 -5.10
N ARG A 578 19.80 2.10 -5.23
CA ARG A 578 18.61 1.37 -5.68
C ARG A 578 18.78 0.85 -7.11
N LEU A 579 19.31 1.67 -8.02
CA LEU A 579 19.56 1.24 -9.39
C LEU A 579 20.59 0.10 -9.43
N ARG A 580 21.67 0.20 -8.64
CA ARG A 580 22.68 -0.86 -8.50
C ARG A 580 22.07 -2.18 -8.00
N TYR A 581 21.19 -2.14 -7.00
CA TYR A 581 20.49 -3.33 -6.50
C TYR A 581 19.61 -3.96 -7.59
N LEU A 582 18.78 -3.16 -8.26
CA LEU A 582 17.85 -3.64 -9.30
C LEU A 582 18.60 -4.27 -10.48
N LEU A 583 19.74 -3.69 -10.88
CA LEU A 583 20.62 -4.23 -11.91
C LEU A 583 21.31 -5.53 -11.46
N THR A 584 21.77 -5.59 -10.21
CA THR A 584 22.36 -6.81 -9.62
C THR A 584 21.35 -7.96 -9.55
N ALA A 585 20.10 -7.65 -9.20
CA ALA A 585 19.01 -8.62 -9.10
C ALA A 585 18.40 -9.01 -10.46
N GLY A 586 18.89 -8.45 -11.58
CA GLY A 586 18.36 -8.71 -12.91
C GLY A 586 16.92 -8.19 -13.12
N GLN A 587 16.46 -7.25 -12.30
CA GLN A 587 15.14 -6.63 -12.41
C GLN A 587 15.17 -5.46 -13.41
N TRP A 588 15.40 -5.78 -14.68
CA TRP A 588 15.67 -4.82 -15.76
C TRP A 588 14.58 -3.76 -15.97
N GLN A 589 13.31 -4.13 -15.77
CA GLN A 589 12.17 -3.21 -15.91
C GLN A 589 12.17 -2.15 -14.80
N SER A 590 12.30 -2.60 -13.56
CA SER A 590 12.39 -1.74 -12.39
C SER A 590 13.64 -0.86 -12.45
N ALA A 591 14.79 -1.43 -12.89
CA ALA A 591 16.02 -0.67 -13.10
C ALA A 591 15.84 0.44 -14.15
N ASN A 592 15.07 0.19 -15.21
CA ASN A 592 14.76 1.19 -16.23
C ASN A 592 13.91 2.34 -15.67
N LEU A 593 12.88 2.03 -14.89
CA LEU A 593 12.04 3.04 -14.22
C LEU A 593 12.84 3.87 -13.22
N GLU A 594 13.71 3.24 -12.44
CA GLU A 594 14.56 3.95 -11.50
C GLU A 594 15.58 4.85 -12.24
N THR A 595 16.11 4.40 -13.37
CA THR A 595 16.98 5.23 -14.23
C THR A 595 16.24 6.48 -14.74
N GLN A 596 14.98 6.34 -15.18
CA GLN A 596 14.16 7.49 -15.59
C GLN A 596 13.88 8.46 -14.42
N ARG A 597 13.58 7.92 -13.24
CA ARG A 597 13.37 8.72 -12.02
C ARG A 597 14.64 9.48 -11.62
N ILE A 598 15.80 8.83 -11.68
CA ILE A 598 17.09 9.44 -11.39
C ILE A 598 17.37 10.58 -12.36
N LEU A 599 17.14 10.36 -13.65
CA LEU A 599 17.29 11.41 -14.66
C LEU A 599 16.39 12.62 -14.40
N LEU A 600 15.14 12.41 -13.98
CA LEU A 600 14.23 13.50 -13.58
C LEU A 600 14.67 14.19 -12.27
N LYS A 601 15.32 13.47 -11.36
CA LYS A 601 15.92 14.06 -10.14
C LYS A 601 17.11 14.96 -10.45
N ILE A 602 17.96 14.57 -11.40
CA ILE A 602 19.14 15.38 -11.80
C ILE A 602 18.70 16.77 -12.28
N VAL A 603 17.61 16.83 -13.05
CA VAL A 603 17.06 18.06 -13.62
C VAL A 603 15.98 18.72 -12.76
N ASP A 604 15.72 18.21 -11.55
CA ASP A 604 14.77 18.74 -10.57
C ASP A 604 13.30 18.82 -11.05
N ARG A 605 12.85 17.81 -11.82
CA ARG A 605 11.49 17.75 -12.42
C ARG A 605 10.70 16.49 -12.04
N VAL A 606 10.96 15.92 -10.86
CA VAL A 606 10.28 14.72 -10.38
C VAL A 606 8.76 14.91 -10.26
N ALA A 607 8.31 16.09 -9.80
CA ALA A 607 6.89 16.39 -9.63
C ALA A 607 6.13 16.54 -10.96
N GLU A 608 6.81 16.94 -12.03
CA GLU A 608 6.22 17.13 -13.36
C GLU A 608 6.18 15.84 -14.19
N ASN A 609 6.93 14.81 -13.78
CA ASN A 609 6.97 13.47 -14.39
C ASN A 609 7.11 13.45 -15.93
N SER A 610 7.78 14.47 -16.51
CA SER A 610 7.89 14.70 -17.96
C SER A 610 9.14 15.51 -18.30
N TRP A 611 9.67 15.35 -19.52
CA TRP A 611 10.88 16.02 -20.01
C TRP A 611 10.59 17.24 -20.86
N ARG A 612 11.46 18.25 -20.80
CA ARG A 612 11.60 19.33 -21.79
C ARG A 612 12.92 19.15 -22.54
N LEU A 613 13.01 19.69 -23.75
CA LEU A 613 14.23 19.66 -24.55
C LEU A 613 15.41 20.36 -23.84
N GLU A 614 15.14 21.45 -23.13
CA GLU A 614 16.12 22.22 -22.37
C GLU A 614 16.75 21.44 -21.19
N ASP A 615 16.02 20.48 -20.61
CA ASP A 615 16.48 19.70 -19.45
C ASP A 615 17.69 18.81 -19.78
N VAL A 616 17.79 18.37 -21.03
CA VAL A 616 18.91 17.53 -21.48
C VAL A 616 20.25 18.27 -21.37
N GLY A 617 20.25 19.60 -21.51
CA GLY A 617 21.44 20.43 -21.31
C GLY A 617 21.82 20.62 -19.84
N ASN A 618 20.89 20.39 -18.91
CA ASN A 618 21.08 20.57 -17.46
C ASN A 618 21.52 19.28 -16.74
N LEU A 619 21.48 18.15 -17.43
CA LEU A 619 22.01 16.90 -16.90
C LEU A 619 23.51 17.06 -16.62
N THR A 620 24.00 16.50 -15.51
CA THR A 620 25.44 16.56 -15.19
C THR A 620 26.20 15.44 -15.88
N ASP A 621 27.47 15.68 -16.21
CA ASP A 621 28.31 14.67 -16.88
C ASP A 621 28.66 13.52 -15.93
N GLY A 622 28.96 13.83 -14.67
CA GLY A 622 29.30 12.82 -13.66
C GLY A 622 28.17 11.81 -13.43
N ASP A 623 26.94 12.29 -13.33
CA ASP A 623 25.77 11.45 -13.08
C ASP A 623 25.47 10.49 -14.24
N LEU A 624 25.58 10.97 -15.48
CA LEU A 624 25.38 10.11 -16.64
C LEU A 624 26.44 9.02 -16.77
N HIS A 625 27.69 9.31 -16.40
CA HIS A 625 28.76 8.30 -16.39
C HIS A 625 28.52 7.23 -15.33
N VAL A 626 27.97 7.59 -14.17
CA VAL A 626 27.60 6.61 -13.14
C VAL A 626 26.48 5.70 -13.65
N LEU A 627 25.43 6.27 -14.25
CA LEU A 627 24.35 5.49 -14.86
C LEU A 627 24.87 4.54 -15.94
N ASP A 628 25.71 5.05 -16.86
CA ASP A 628 26.28 4.25 -17.95
C ASP A 628 27.15 3.10 -17.42
N ARG A 629 28.01 3.37 -16.43
CA ARG A 629 28.87 2.36 -15.80
C ARG A 629 28.05 1.26 -15.14
N LEU A 630 26.99 1.61 -14.42
CA LEU A 630 26.12 0.63 -13.78
C LEU A 630 25.43 -0.25 -14.82
N TRP A 631 24.83 0.34 -15.84
CA TRP A 631 24.16 -0.43 -16.89
C TRP A 631 25.14 -1.34 -17.65
N THR A 632 26.31 -0.83 -18.03
CA THR A 632 27.33 -1.62 -18.75
C THR A 632 27.89 -2.74 -17.88
N GLN A 633 28.20 -2.48 -16.60
CA GLN A 633 28.76 -3.48 -15.69
C GLN A 633 27.82 -4.67 -15.48
N TYR A 634 26.56 -4.42 -15.13
CA TYR A 634 25.63 -5.49 -14.76
C TYR A 634 24.99 -6.18 -15.95
N SER A 635 25.04 -5.58 -17.15
CA SER A 635 24.55 -6.19 -18.39
C SER A 635 25.63 -6.89 -19.22
N ASP A 636 26.85 -7.05 -18.66
CA ASP A 636 28.01 -7.62 -19.37
C ASP A 636 28.33 -6.85 -20.67
N GLY A 637 28.31 -5.53 -20.59
CA GLY A 637 28.60 -4.62 -21.70
C GLY A 637 27.51 -4.52 -22.77
N ARG A 638 26.30 -5.06 -22.52
CA ARG A 638 25.24 -5.13 -23.53
C ARG A 638 24.31 -3.92 -23.57
N PHE A 639 24.10 -3.27 -22.42
CA PHE A 639 23.21 -2.13 -22.21
C PHE A 639 23.99 -0.94 -21.63
N GLY A 640 23.51 0.28 -21.88
CA GLY A 640 24.16 1.52 -21.46
C GLY A 640 24.08 2.63 -22.51
N PHE A 641 24.25 3.87 -22.07
CA PHE A 641 24.30 5.06 -22.91
C PHE A 641 25.51 5.07 -23.86
N SER A 642 26.66 4.52 -23.43
CA SER A 642 27.83 4.36 -24.29
C SER A 642 27.58 3.34 -25.41
N ILE A 643 26.87 2.26 -25.13
CA ILE A 643 26.47 1.26 -26.14
C ILE A 643 25.47 1.85 -27.13
N GLN A 644 24.48 2.59 -26.64
CA GLN A 644 23.57 3.38 -27.49
C GLN A 644 24.36 4.37 -28.36
N GLN A 645 25.35 5.05 -27.80
CA GLN A 645 26.16 6.00 -28.55
C GLN A 645 27.02 5.35 -29.65
N GLN A 646 27.59 4.17 -29.39
CA GLN A 646 28.33 3.43 -30.42
C GLN A 646 27.43 3.07 -31.61
N ILE A 647 26.22 2.60 -31.34
CA ILE A 647 25.21 2.31 -32.37
C ILE A 647 24.88 3.60 -33.13
N TRP A 648 24.68 4.71 -32.41
CA TRP A 648 24.40 6.01 -33.02
C TRP A 648 25.53 6.51 -33.93
N GLN A 649 26.80 6.36 -33.53
CA GLN A 649 27.97 6.76 -34.31
C GLN A 649 28.16 5.90 -35.56
N ASN A 650 27.89 4.60 -35.50
CA ASN A 650 27.93 3.73 -36.67
C ASN A 650 26.92 4.13 -37.76
N LEU A 651 25.87 4.85 -37.37
CA LEU A 651 24.87 5.42 -38.29
C LEU A 651 25.24 6.82 -38.80
N ALA A 652 26.41 7.38 -38.47
CA ALA A 652 26.82 8.73 -38.88
C ALA A 652 26.95 8.92 -40.39
N ILE A 653 27.08 7.83 -41.15
CA ILE A 653 27.07 7.86 -42.63
C ILE A 653 25.71 8.28 -43.20
N ILE A 654 24.63 8.14 -42.43
CA ILE A 654 23.27 8.53 -42.82
C ILE A 654 23.13 10.04 -42.63
N ARG A 655 23.06 10.78 -43.74
CA ARG A 655 22.96 12.26 -43.74
C ARG A 655 21.61 12.79 -43.23
N SER A 656 20.54 12.02 -43.37
CA SER A 656 19.21 12.41 -42.89
C SER A 656 19.05 12.05 -41.42
N THR A 657 18.90 13.06 -40.56
CA THR A 657 18.68 12.89 -39.11
C THR A 657 17.45 12.02 -38.83
N SER A 658 16.36 12.20 -39.58
CA SER A 658 15.14 11.40 -39.42
C SER A 658 15.39 9.93 -39.72
N GLN A 659 16.05 9.61 -40.84
CA GLN A 659 16.37 8.22 -41.20
C GLN A 659 17.37 7.59 -40.21
N ARG A 660 18.32 8.38 -39.71
CA ARG A 660 19.28 7.95 -38.69
C ARG A 660 18.58 7.56 -37.38
N ILE A 661 17.59 8.35 -36.94
CA ILE A 661 16.77 8.03 -35.76
C ILE A 661 15.96 6.76 -36.00
N GLU A 662 15.31 6.62 -37.15
CA GLU A 662 14.51 5.44 -37.47
C GLU A 662 15.34 4.16 -37.46
N GLN A 663 16.54 4.21 -38.03
CA GLN A 663 17.43 3.06 -38.04
C GLN A 663 18.01 2.77 -36.65
N PHE A 664 18.27 3.80 -35.84
CA PHE A 664 18.69 3.64 -34.45
C PHE A 664 17.62 2.92 -33.61
N ILE A 665 16.37 3.43 -33.59
CA ILE A 665 15.29 2.85 -32.77
C ILE A 665 14.92 1.43 -33.19
N GLN A 666 15.14 1.08 -34.46
CA GLN A 666 15.00 -0.28 -34.95
C GLN A 666 16.12 -1.19 -34.41
N LEU A 667 17.38 -0.75 -34.46
CA LEU A 667 18.53 -1.54 -33.98
C LEU A 667 18.48 -1.80 -32.48
N VAL A 668 18.05 -0.83 -31.67
CA VAL A 668 17.88 -1.02 -30.23
C VAL A 668 16.56 -1.72 -29.86
N GLY A 669 15.66 -1.95 -30.83
CA GLY A 669 14.41 -2.71 -30.61
C GLY A 669 13.26 -1.95 -29.96
N TRP A 670 13.19 -0.61 -30.13
CA TRP A 670 12.12 0.24 -29.61
C TRP A 670 10.99 0.50 -30.62
N ARG A 671 11.07 -0.08 -31.82
CA ARG A 671 10.08 0.07 -32.88
C ARG A 671 9.77 -1.29 -33.52
N ASP A 672 8.50 -1.50 -33.88
CA ASP A 672 8.09 -2.57 -34.80
C ASP A 672 8.01 -2.03 -36.24
N SER A 673 7.55 -2.84 -37.21
CA SER A 673 7.58 -2.52 -38.64
C SER A 673 6.94 -1.18 -39.04
N ARG A 674 6.13 -0.52 -38.19
CA ARG A 674 5.55 0.82 -38.44
C ARG A 674 5.50 1.81 -37.26
N HIS A 675 5.52 1.38 -35.98
CA HIS A 675 5.27 2.27 -34.83
C HIS A 675 6.23 2.04 -33.65
N TRP A 676 6.39 3.05 -32.79
CA TRP A 676 7.10 2.93 -31.51
C TRP A 676 6.40 1.90 -30.62
N LYS A 677 7.18 1.08 -29.94
CA LYS A 677 6.65 0.17 -28.93
C LYS A 677 6.17 0.97 -27.74
N SER A 678 4.96 0.67 -27.28
CA SER A 678 4.50 1.14 -25.97
C SER A 678 5.31 0.48 -24.86
N TRP A 679 5.29 1.07 -23.67
CA TRP A 679 6.01 0.55 -22.50
C TRP A 679 5.73 -0.94 -22.25
N ASP A 680 4.47 -1.35 -22.37
CA ASP A 680 4.02 -2.72 -22.13
C ASP A 680 4.49 -3.72 -23.21
N CYS A 681 4.99 -3.20 -24.34
CA CYS A 681 5.55 -4.00 -25.44
C CYS A 681 7.08 -4.09 -25.42
N LEU A 682 7.77 -3.40 -24.50
CA LEU A 682 9.22 -3.51 -24.34
C LEU A 682 9.60 -4.79 -23.61
N THR A 683 10.73 -5.39 -24.01
CA THR A 683 11.22 -6.64 -23.41
C THR A 683 12.36 -6.34 -22.43
N PHE A 684 12.12 -6.55 -21.14
CA PHE A 684 13.10 -6.25 -20.10
C PHE A 684 13.94 -7.49 -19.74
N SER A 685 14.82 -7.86 -20.66
CA SER A 685 15.66 -9.07 -20.55
C SER A 685 17.05 -8.86 -21.13
N LEU A 686 18.05 -9.55 -20.58
CA LEU A 686 19.39 -9.68 -21.16
C LEU A 686 19.41 -10.24 -22.58
N LYS A 687 18.31 -10.83 -23.09
CA LYS A 687 18.19 -11.30 -24.47
C LYS A 687 17.85 -10.20 -25.49
N SER A 688 17.50 -9.00 -25.04
CA SER A 688 17.08 -7.86 -25.89
C SER A 688 18.25 -7.27 -26.69
N PRO A 689 18.04 -6.56 -27.82
CA PRO A 689 19.14 -6.03 -28.64
C PRO A 689 20.14 -5.17 -27.86
N ALA A 690 21.39 -5.09 -28.33
CA ALA A 690 22.39 -4.22 -27.69
C ALA A 690 21.91 -2.77 -27.68
N GLY A 691 22.09 -2.07 -26.56
CA GLY A 691 21.58 -0.71 -26.36
C GLY A 691 20.06 -0.61 -26.12
N HIS A 692 19.31 -1.72 -26.01
CA HIS A 692 17.87 -1.69 -25.72
C HIS A 692 17.52 -0.98 -24.41
N LEU A 693 18.42 -1.01 -23.42
CA LEU A 693 18.26 -0.36 -22.13
C LEU A 693 19.48 0.53 -21.82
N PRO A 694 19.30 1.58 -21.01
CA PRO A 694 18.02 2.10 -20.52
C PRO A 694 17.21 2.78 -21.64
N SER A 695 15.89 2.58 -21.64
CA SER A 695 14.94 3.16 -22.59
C SER A 695 14.31 4.46 -22.06
N PHE A 696 14.20 5.45 -22.94
CA PHE A 696 13.54 6.73 -22.71
C PHE A 696 12.05 6.63 -23.09
N VAL A 697 11.16 6.45 -22.12
CA VAL A 697 9.71 6.34 -22.37
C VAL A 697 8.91 7.28 -21.46
N ALA A 698 9.51 8.41 -21.08
CA ALA A 698 8.76 9.46 -20.41
C ALA A 698 8.07 10.35 -21.48
N PRO A 699 6.78 10.69 -21.32
CA PRO A 699 6.09 11.58 -22.25
C PRO A 699 6.75 12.98 -22.20
N PRO A 700 7.19 13.52 -23.34
CA PRO A 700 7.71 14.88 -23.38
C PRO A 700 6.58 15.89 -23.15
N ALA A 701 6.87 16.96 -22.40
CA ALA A 701 5.92 18.04 -22.18
C ALA A 701 5.74 18.88 -23.46
N GLY A 702 4.53 19.37 -23.73
CA GLY A 702 4.28 20.37 -24.77
C GLY A 702 4.30 19.88 -26.23
N GLY A 703 4.09 18.59 -26.49
CA GLY A 703 3.93 18.06 -27.86
C GLY A 703 5.22 17.81 -28.64
N VAL A 704 6.37 17.81 -27.96
CA VAL A 704 7.68 17.50 -28.57
C VAL A 704 7.74 16.02 -28.98
N SER A 705 8.34 15.70 -30.13
CA SER A 705 8.51 14.31 -30.57
C SER A 705 9.60 13.58 -29.75
N GLN A 706 9.31 12.34 -29.31
CA GLN A 706 10.28 11.46 -28.62
C GLN A 706 11.59 11.28 -29.41
N SER A 707 11.48 11.23 -30.75
CA SER A 707 12.62 11.17 -31.67
C SER A 707 13.57 12.37 -31.52
N LEU A 708 13.02 13.56 -31.30
CA LEU A 708 13.81 14.79 -31.19
C LEU A 708 14.56 14.85 -29.86
N LEU A 709 13.89 14.49 -28.75
CA LEU A 709 14.51 14.37 -27.43
C LEU A 709 15.68 13.38 -27.43
N LEU A 710 15.49 12.21 -28.05
CA LEU A 710 16.52 11.19 -28.19
C LEU A 710 17.74 11.70 -28.96
N SER A 711 17.52 12.40 -30.08
CA SER A 711 18.61 12.95 -30.89
C SER A 711 19.43 13.99 -30.13
N TYR A 712 18.78 14.81 -29.30
CA TYR A 712 19.43 15.84 -28.51
C TYR A 712 20.22 15.24 -27.33
N PHE A 713 19.68 14.21 -26.67
CA PHE A 713 20.37 13.46 -25.62
C PHE A 713 21.65 12.78 -26.13
N LEU A 714 21.57 12.06 -27.27
CA LEU A 714 22.74 11.40 -27.87
C LEU A 714 23.79 12.41 -28.36
N GLY A 715 23.36 13.58 -28.87
CA GLY A 715 24.25 14.68 -29.22
C GLY A 715 25.02 15.23 -28.01
N ARG A 716 24.34 15.47 -26.90
CA ARG A 716 24.96 15.98 -25.66
C ARG A 716 25.94 14.97 -25.04
N TRP A 717 25.64 13.68 -25.12
CA TRP A 717 26.56 12.63 -24.68
C TRP A 717 27.85 12.57 -25.54
N GLU A 718 27.75 12.86 -26.84
CA GLU A 718 28.92 12.95 -27.73
C GLU A 718 29.88 14.08 -27.33
N GLU A 719 29.35 15.25 -26.97
CA GLU A 719 30.12 16.42 -26.53
C GLU A 719 30.88 16.12 -25.23
N CYS A 720 30.20 15.48 -24.27
CA CYS A 720 30.74 15.05 -22.99
C CYS A 720 31.98 14.14 -23.15
N GLN A 721 31.92 13.16 -24.05
CA GLN A 721 33.04 12.25 -24.32
C GLN A 721 34.25 12.94 -24.99
N LYS A 722 34.01 13.95 -25.83
CA LYS A 722 35.08 14.74 -26.45
C LYS A 722 35.85 15.56 -25.41
N GLN A 723 35.15 16.12 -24.43
CA GLN A 723 35.75 16.92 -23.35
C GLN A 723 36.65 16.07 -22.43
N GLN A 724 36.22 14.84 -22.08
CA GLN A 724 37.00 13.93 -21.22
C GLN A 724 38.32 13.49 -21.87
N ARG A 725 38.33 13.24 -23.19
CA ARG A 725 39.56 12.92 -23.94
C ARG A 725 40.57 14.07 -23.91
N ASN A 726 40.12 15.32 -23.94
CA ASN A 726 41.00 16.49 -23.89
C ASN A 726 41.62 16.69 -22.49
N ALA A 727 40.86 16.42 -21.41
CA ALA A 727 41.35 16.52 -20.03
C ALA A 727 42.45 15.48 -19.71
N ALA A 728 42.28 14.23 -20.17
CA ALA A 728 43.29 13.17 -20.00
C ALA A 728 44.65 13.55 -20.63
N THR A 729 44.63 14.12 -21.83
CA THR A 729 45.83 14.58 -22.54
C THR A 729 46.57 15.73 -21.82
N THR A 730 45.83 16.52 -21.01
CA THR A 730 46.40 17.66 -20.27
C THR A 730 47.04 17.21 -18.95
N LEU A 731 46.42 16.25 -18.24
CA LEU A 731 46.95 15.69 -17.00
C LEU A 731 48.28 14.93 -17.18
N ASP A 732 48.42 14.21 -18.29
CA ASP A 732 49.64 13.47 -18.64
C ASP A 732 50.86 14.37 -18.87
N ARG A 733 50.66 15.67 -19.14
CA ARG A 733 51.75 16.62 -19.42
C ARG A 733 52.35 17.28 -18.18
N LEU A 734 51.76 17.11 -17.00
CA LEU A 734 52.26 17.68 -15.75
C LEU A 734 53.40 16.82 -15.16
N PRO A 735 54.39 17.39 -14.44
CA PRO A 735 55.49 16.63 -13.85
C PRO A 735 55.01 15.69 -12.72
N ASP A 736 55.74 14.59 -12.47
CA ASP A 736 55.41 13.59 -11.44
C ASP A 736 55.82 14.00 -10.02
N PHE A 737 56.66 15.04 -9.91
CA PHE A 737 57.14 15.59 -8.65
C PHE A 737 57.17 17.12 -8.71
N ALA A 738 56.59 17.78 -7.70
CA ALA A 738 56.60 19.25 -7.58
C ALA A 738 56.62 19.66 -6.10
N GLY A 739 57.58 20.48 -5.67
CA GLY A 739 57.62 21.03 -4.30
C GLY A 739 57.57 20.00 -3.15
N GLY A 740 58.02 18.75 -3.36
CA GLY A 740 57.95 17.68 -2.34
C GLY A 740 56.67 16.81 -2.37
N ILE A 741 55.78 17.01 -3.35
CA ILE A 741 54.57 16.20 -3.56
C ILE A 741 54.82 15.11 -4.58
N HIS A 742 54.32 13.91 -4.28
CA HIS A 742 54.26 12.81 -5.22
C HIS A 742 52.95 12.87 -6.01
N CYS A 743 53.00 13.29 -7.28
CA CYS A 743 51.80 13.56 -8.07
C CYS A 743 51.17 12.31 -8.69
N THR A 744 51.91 11.20 -8.81
CA THR A 744 51.46 9.99 -9.53
C THR A 744 50.20 9.33 -8.96
N PRO A 745 50.07 9.09 -7.64
CA PRO A 745 48.84 8.52 -7.07
C PRO A 745 47.64 9.44 -7.28
N LEU A 746 47.85 10.75 -7.08
CA LEU A 746 46.81 11.75 -7.25
C LEU A 746 46.35 11.85 -8.72
N LYS A 747 47.27 11.84 -9.70
CA LYS A 747 46.94 11.77 -11.12
C LYS A 747 46.14 10.53 -11.48
N HIS A 748 46.53 9.37 -10.94
CA HIS A 748 45.81 8.11 -11.17
C HIS A 748 44.36 8.21 -10.67
N PHE A 749 44.16 8.73 -9.46
CA PHE A 749 42.82 8.94 -8.90
C PHE A 749 42.02 10.00 -9.67
N LEU A 750 42.63 11.10 -10.08
CA LEU A 750 41.98 12.17 -10.85
C LEU A 750 41.59 11.69 -12.27
N LEU A 751 42.46 10.96 -12.97
CA LEU A 751 42.16 10.33 -14.28
C LEU A 751 41.07 9.27 -14.15
N GLY A 752 41.08 8.50 -13.07
CA GLY A 752 40.06 7.51 -12.74
C GLY A 752 38.75 8.09 -12.17
N GLN A 753 38.66 9.43 -12.03
CA GLN A 753 37.56 10.14 -11.37
C GLN A 753 37.21 9.59 -9.97
N GLN A 754 38.22 9.07 -9.27
CA GLN A 754 38.12 8.62 -7.89
C GLN A 754 38.28 9.83 -6.97
N TRP A 755 37.32 10.75 -7.01
CA TRP A 755 37.42 12.06 -6.35
C TRP A 755 37.74 11.94 -4.86
N GLN A 756 37.09 11.03 -4.13
CA GLN A 756 37.35 10.84 -2.70
C GLN A 756 38.75 10.27 -2.41
N ALA A 757 39.25 9.37 -3.26
CA ALA A 757 40.62 8.86 -3.14
C ALA A 757 41.63 9.98 -3.44
N ALA A 758 41.34 10.83 -4.43
CA ALA A 758 42.12 12.03 -4.72
C ALA A 758 42.08 13.05 -3.55
N GLU A 759 40.93 13.26 -2.90
CA GLU A 759 40.80 14.16 -1.74
C GLU A 759 41.64 13.64 -0.56
N LYS A 760 41.51 12.35 -0.25
CA LYS A 760 42.27 11.68 0.82
C LYS A 760 43.77 11.79 0.57
N GLU A 761 44.22 11.45 -0.64
CA GLU A 761 45.62 11.59 -1.06
C GLU A 761 46.11 13.04 -0.94
N THR A 762 45.29 14.02 -1.35
CA THR A 762 45.64 15.45 -1.24
C THR A 762 45.86 15.86 0.22
N VAL A 763 44.99 15.41 1.14
CA VAL A 763 45.13 15.69 2.58
C VAL A 763 46.37 15.00 3.15
N GLU A 764 46.62 13.74 2.80
CA GLU A 764 47.80 13.00 3.25
C GLU A 764 49.11 13.65 2.79
N GLN A 765 49.16 14.17 1.55
CA GLN A 765 50.30 14.93 1.04
C GLN A 765 50.51 16.23 1.84
N ILE A 766 49.45 16.98 2.15
CA ILE A 766 49.54 18.21 2.97
C ILE A 766 50.08 17.92 4.38
N LEU A 767 49.57 16.87 5.02
CA LEU A 767 50.03 16.44 6.35
C LEU A 767 51.51 16.04 6.34
N LYS A 768 51.93 15.31 5.31
CA LYS A 768 53.32 14.91 5.12
C LYS A 768 54.25 16.11 4.95
N ILE A 769 53.85 17.11 4.17
CA ILE A 769 54.63 18.34 3.96
C ILE A 769 54.68 19.19 5.24
N ALA A 770 53.58 19.22 6.02
CA ALA A 770 53.53 19.91 7.29
C ALA A 770 54.33 19.20 8.42
N GLY A 771 54.77 17.96 8.20
CA GLY A 771 55.42 17.15 9.24
C GLY A 771 54.46 16.69 10.34
N CYS A 772 53.16 16.64 10.06
CA CYS A 772 52.12 16.27 11.03
C CYS A 772 51.57 14.87 10.74
N PRO A 773 51.63 13.91 11.68
CA PRO A 773 51.12 12.56 11.45
C PRO A 773 49.59 12.45 11.45
N THR A 774 48.86 13.45 11.98
CA THR A 774 47.38 13.45 11.97
C THR A 774 46.80 14.86 11.74
N PRO A 775 45.57 14.98 11.17
CA PRO A 775 44.89 16.27 10.98
C PRO A 775 44.74 17.11 12.26
N GLY A 776 44.57 16.46 13.42
CA GLY A 776 44.37 17.15 14.71
C GLY A 776 45.62 17.86 15.24
N GLN A 777 46.80 17.59 14.67
CA GLN A 777 48.06 18.26 15.04
C GLN A 777 48.45 19.40 14.10
N LEU A 778 47.66 19.62 13.04
CA LEU A 778 47.89 20.70 12.10
C LEU A 778 47.43 22.03 12.72
N SER A 779 48.38 22.95 12.95
CA SER A 779 48.10 24.30 13.46
C SER A 779 48.12 25.34 12.34
N VAL A 780 47.54 26.52 12.58
CA VAL A 780 47.62 27.67 11.65
C VAL A 780 49.07 28.03 11.34
N GLU A 781 49.95 28.00 12.36
CA GLU A 781 51.39 28.25 12.21
C GLU A 781 52.09 27.18 11.33
N ALA A 782 51.65 25.92 11.40
CA ALA A 782 52.17 24.86 10.54
C ALA A 782 51.73 25.08 9.07
N ILE A 783 50.51 25.53 8.84
CA ILE A 783 49.98 25.87 7.51
C ILE A 783 50.74 27.05 6.90
N GLU A 784 51.05 28.08 7.69
CA GLU A 784 51.83 29.24 7.23
C GLU A 784 53.25 28.86 6.79
N ARG A 785 53.82 27.79 7.34
CA ARG A 785 55.14 27.26 6.99
C ARG A 785 55.16 26.33 5.78
N LEU A 786 54.00 25.99 5.22
CA LEU A 786 53.93 25.13 4.03
C LEU A 786 54.60 25.80 2.81
N PRO A 787 55.38 25.04 2.01
CA PRO A 787 56.02 25.53 0.80
C PRO A 787 54.99 25.84 -0.30
N CYS A 788 55.09 27.02 -0.89
CA CYS A 788 54.15 27.51 -1.90
C CYS A 788 54.16 26.68 -3.19
N GLU A 789 55.34 26.22 -3.62
CA GLU A 789 55.48 25.35 -4.80
C GLU A 789 54.61 24.08 -4.67
N ALA A 790 54.52 23.55 -3.45
CA ALA A 790 53.75 22.34 -3.21
C ALA A 790 52.23 22.62 -3.30
N LEU A 791 51.76 23.65 -2.61
CA LEU A 791 50.33 24.01 -2.59
C LEU A 791 49.81 24.37 -3.99
N LEU A 792 50.62 25.08 -4.78
CA LEU A 792 50.29 25.42 -6.17
C LEU A 792 50.32 24.18 -7.08
N GLY A 793 51.23 23.24 -6.83
CA GLY A 793 51.28 21.96 -7.54
C GLY A 793 50.01 21.13 -7.37
N LEU A 794 49.51 21.00 -6.13
CA LEU A 794 48.22 20.35 -5.85
C LEU A 794 47.07 21.08 -6.56
N ASP A 795 47.10 22.42 -6.56
CA ASP A 795 46.03 23.22 -7.16
C ASP A 795 45.95 23.10 -8.67
N ARG A 796 47.09 23.13 -9.35
CA ARG A 796 47.13 22.92 -10.81
C ARG A 796 46.63 21.53 -11.20
N LEU A 797 46.91 20.48 -10.41
CA LEU A 797 46.40 19.13 -10.68
C LEU A 797 44.87 19.07 -10.60
N TRP A 798 44.30 19.62 -9.52
CA TRP A 798 42.85 19.65 -9.33
C TRP A 798 42.13 20.55 -10.32
N VAL A 799 42.64 21.74 -10.60
CA VAL A 799 42.07 22.65 -11.60
C VAL A 799 42.14 22.04 -12.99
N SER A 800 43.22 21.31 -13.33
CA SER A 800 43.32 20.63 -14.62
C SER A 800 42.33 19.47 -14.76
N ALA A 801 42.11 18.71 -13.69
CA ALA A 801 41.18 17.59 -13.66
C ALA A 801 39.71 18.03 -13.64
N THR A 802 39.41 19.15 -12.97
CA THR A 802 38.04 19.67 -12.79
C THR A 802 37.69 20.82 -13.73
N GLN A 803 38.66 21.28 -14.53
CA GLN A 803 38.59 22.42 -15.46
C GLN A 803 38.27 23.79 -14.82
N SER A 804 38.00 23.86 -13.52
CA SER A 804 37.53 25.11 -12.89
C SER A 804 37.67 25.19 -11.36
N GLN A 805 37.93 24.08 -10.65
CA GLN A 805 37.87 24.06 -9.19
C GLN A 805 39.22 23.75 -8.54
N SER A 806 39.61 24.63 -7.62
CA SER A 806 40.73 24.43 -6.70
C SER A 806 40.43 23.32 -5.70
N TRP A 807 41.45 22.56 -5.27
CA TRP A 807 41.27 21.49 -4.28
C TRP A 807 40.79 22.01 -2.93
N ILE A 808 41.03 23.28 -2.59
CA ILE A 808 40.57 23.84 -1.31
C ILE A 808 39.04 23.83 -1.18
N TRP A 809 38.31 23.86 -2.31
CA TRP A 809 36.84 23.84 -2.31
C TRP A 809 36.24 22.42 -2.29
N LEU A 810 37.04 21.42 -2.66
CA LEU A 810 36.63 20.04 -2.84
C LEU A 810 37.09 19.17 -1.65
N SER A 811 38.38 19.21 -1.33
CA SER A 811 39.06 18.27 -0.43
C SER A 811 38.67 18.30 1.06
N PHE A 812 37.85 19.27 1.48
CA PHE A 812 37.50 19.43 2.90
C PHE A 812 36.01 19.28 3.20
N ARG A 813 35.19 18.90 2.23
CA ARG A 813 33.73 18.68 2.44
C ARG A 813 33.42 17.53 3.39
N ASN A 814 34.29 16.52 3.45
CA ASN A 814 34.10 15.28 4.23
C ASN A 814 35.00 15.17 5.47
N GLN A 815 35.68 16.25 5.86
CA GLN A 815 36.61 16.24 6.99
C GLN A 815 35.97 16.79 8.28
N PRO A 816 36.44 16.41 9.49
CA PRO A 816 35.82 16.83 10.74
C PRO A 816 35.73 18.36 10.86
N ARG A 817 34.50 18.91 10.85
CA ARG A 817 34.24 20.36 10.83
C ARG A 817 34.91 21.12 11.98
N HIS A 818 35.09 20.48 13.13
CA HIS A 818 35.70 21.09 14.31
C HIS A 818 37.22 21.32 14.19
N ILE A 819 37.92 20.52 13.36
CA ILE A 819 39.36 20.67 13.09
C ILE A 819 39.56 21.61 11.91
N TRP A 820 38.94 21.32 10.77
CA TRP A 820 39.21 22.04 9.53
C TRP A 820 38.48 23.38 9.40
N GLY A 821 37.38 23.59 10.13
CA GLY A 821 36.68 24.87 10.14
C GLY A 821 37.55 26.05 10.61
N LYS A 822 38.57 25.78 11.44
CA LYS A 822 39.55 26.79 11.89
C LYS A 822 40.78 26.90 10.99
N LEU A 823 41.10 25.85 10.23
CA LEU A 823 42.31 25.74 9.41
C LEU A 823 42.09 26.13 7.94
N LEU A 824 40.86 25.98 7.44
CA LEU A 824 40.46 26.32 6.07
C LEU A 824 40.74 27.79 5.69
N PRO A 825 40.40 28.79 6.52
CA PRO A 825 40.73 30.18 6.23
C PRO A 825 42.25 30.42 6.10
N ALA A 826 43.05 29.74 6.93
CA ALA A 826 44.51 29.83 6.90
C ALA A 826 45.11 29.20 5.64
N LEU A 827 44.59 28.03 5.20
CA LEU A 827 45.00 27.39 3.94
C LEU A 827 44.62 28.24 2.72
N PHE A 828 43.42 28.81 2.71
CA PHE A 828 42.97 29.68 1.63
C PHE A 828 43.82 30.95 1.56
N ALA A 829 44.11 31.58 2.71
CA ALA A 829 44.99 32.73 2.80
C ALA A 829 46.42 32.40 2.33
N LYS A 830 46.96 31.25 2.75
CA LYS A 830 48.29 30.80 2.33
C LYS A 830 48.37 30.53 0.83
N LEU A 831 47.41 29.79 0.25
CA LEU A 831 47.38 29.51 -1.19
C LEU A 831 47.24 30.82 -2.00
N THR A 832 46.41 31.76 -1.54
CA THR A 832 46.27 33.08 -2.16
C THR A 832 47.59 33.86 -2.15
N ASN A 833 48.31 33.85 -1.02
CA ASN A 833 49.64 34.46 -0.92
C ASN A 833 50.68 33.76 -1.82
N CYS A 834 50.60 32.44 -1.96
CA CYS A 834 51.44 31.68 -2.87
C CYS A 834 51.18 32.05 -4.34
N TYR A 835 49.91 32.18 -4.75
CA TYR A 835 49.57 32.68 -6.09
C TYR A 835 50.02 34.13 -6.33
N ALA A 836 50.03 34.96 -5.29
CA ALA A 836 50.52 36.34 -5.37
C ALA A 836 52.05 36.44 -5.46
N SER A 837 52.79 35.38 -5.09
CA SER A 837 54.26 35.31 -5.15
C SER A 837 54.79 34.47 -6.33
N ASP A 838 53.94 33.67 -6.98
CA ASP A 838 54.18 32.95 -8.24
C ASP A 838 53.91 33.82 -9.50
N LYS A 839 53.24 34.96 -9.31
CA LYS A 839 53.08 36.04 -10.31
C LYS A 839 54.20 37.06 -10.16
#